data_AF-S4RVJ2-F1
#
_entry.id   AF-S4RVJ2-F1
#
_cell.length_a   1.000
_cell.length_b   1.000
_cell.length_c   1.000
_cell.angle_alpha   90.00
_cell.angle_beta   90.00
_cell.angle_gamma   90.00
#
_symmetry.space_group_name_H-M   'P 1'
#
loop_
_entity.id
_entity.type
_entity.pdbx_description
1 polymer ?
#
loop_
_entity_poly.entity_id
_entity_poly.type
_entity_poly.pdbx_seq_one_letter_code
_entity_poly.pdbx_strand_id
1 'polypeptide(L)'
;LCSLQCRHLAGNDLSHLAAGTFLGLEKLRVLMLQNNQLKMFPTEALRDLPSLQSLRLDANHISELPEVGLEELRQLRHLWLDDNALTAIPVTPLSRLPSLLALTLAMNHITAVPERAFANLTSLVVLHLHNNKIQSLDPHCFEGLDNLETLDLNYNLLKEFPSAIQSLGNLKEPCGIHSNNIEVIPEGAFGSNPLIRIIHLYDNPLRVVGRTTFQHLPELQTLFLRGVSDMNTFPNLTGTTNLESLTLTGSRITRLPGDICQALGQLRVLDISMRSYSDLEPALSDCKSLLHNSFQHNMLADITNQTFWGLSSLRSLDLSENQIESIHKTAFKSLASLTKLDLSSNQLNSLPSSGLQELTELRVAGNQALMLFPVKSEFPKLRTLVAAYAYQCCAFADCADESQDWIGNAGNIQKREAGSQTEAGVFDLKDPEVDENEDSDVHPSVHCTPEPGAFKPCSSLIGNWLLRLGVWLIFLLAVGANSIVAVTTFCSPGHLSAPRLLIGCLAIANLLLGLHSGAVALTDAATLGSFGQRGAAWEAGGGCRAAGFLAVFGLEAGVLVLALLSAERCAFVRRPAERCVQQTLLRGAAGKPARRAGARVAVAVAAAVAAVAASLPLLGVGGYGASPLCLPFPGGRAATPLAYTASLVLLNSLLFLAMTVGYTRLYCRARREDLSDTQESATTRHAAWLIFANCLLYCPVAFVSFASVLGLGAPASPQAVKSVLLLLLPLPACLNPLLYALFHPRFKHDV
;
A
#
# COMPACT_ATOMS: atom_id res chain seq x y z
N LEU A 1 -12.35 63.67 8.22
CA LEU A 1 -12.50 62.22 8.44
C LEU A 1 -13.84 61.62 7.94
N CYS A 2 -14.82 62.41 7.44
CA CYS A 2 -16.16 61.95 7.03
C CYS A 2 -16.26 61.20 5.67
N SER A 3 -15.25 60.45 5.24
CA SER A 3 -15.26 59.71 3.95
C SER A 3 -15.01 58.20 4.06
N LEU A 4 -14.79 57.68 5.27
CA LEU A 4 -14.50 56.26 5.48
C LEU A 4 -15.77 55.41 5.29
N GLN A 5 -15.78 54.57 4.26
CA GLN A 5 -16.85 53.59 3.98
C GLN A 5 -16.52 52.18 4.48
N CYS A 6 -15.25 51.89 4.77
CA CYS A 6 -14.78 50.61 5.29
C CYS A 6 -13.78 50.84 6.43
N ARG A 7 -13.91 50.08 7.52
CA ARG A 7 -13.00 50.13 8.67
C ARG A 7 -12.56 48.71 9.02
N HIS A 8 -11.24 48.50 8.99
CA HIS A 8 -10.60 47.23 9.32
C HIS A 8 -9.94 47.30 10.69
N LEU A 9 -10.36 46.43 11.60
CA LEU A 9 -9.86 46.27 12.97
C LEU A 9 -9.66 44.78 13.31
N ALA A 10 -9.51 43.93 12.30
CA ALA A 10 -9.32 42.49 12.49
C ALA A 10 -7.92 42.16 13.01
N GLY A 11 -7.79 41.01 13.69
CA GLY A 11 -6.50 40.48 14.14
C GLY A 11 -5.82 41.30 15.24
N ASN A 12 -6.61 41.91 16.12
CA ASN A 12 -6.11 42.66 17.27
C ASN A 12 -6.51 41.97 18.59
N ASP A 13 -6.06 42.50 19.73
CA ASP A 13 -6.44 41.98 21.06
C ASP A 13 -7.65 42.74 21.64
N LEU A 14 -8.61 43.13 20.81
CA LEU A 14 -9.76 43.92 21.26
C LEU A 14 -10.70 43.05 22.11
N SER A 15 -10.77 43.35 23.42
CA SER A 15 -11.66 42.67 24.36
C SER A 15 -13.00 43.40 24.57
N HIS A 16 -13.03 44.71 24.32
CA HIS A 16 -14.21 45.56 24.49
C HIS A 16 -14.15 46.77 23.55
N LEU A 17 -15.30 47.24 23.06
CA LEU A 17 -15.45 48.48 22.32
C LEU A 17 -16.31 49.46 23.13
N ALA A 18 -15.75 50.61 23.47
CA ALA A 18 -16.45 51.62 24.27
C ALA A 18 -17.54 52.34 23.45
N ALA A 19 -18.55 52.87 24.13
CA ALA A 19 -19.54 53.76 23.53
C ALA A 19 -18.85 54.96 22.86
N GLY A 20 -19.35 55.40 21.69
CA GLY A 20 -18.77 56.51 20.94
C GLY A 20 -17.44 56.21 20.22
N THR A 21 -16.96 54.95 20.22
CA THR A 21 -15.72 54.56 19.50
C THR A 21 -15.78 54.92 18.01
N PHE A 22 -16.97 54.87 17.40
CA PHE A 22 -17.17 55.14 15.97
C PHE A 22 -17.90 56.47 15.71
N LEU A 23 -17.93 57.38 16.68
CA LEU A 23 -18.59 58.68 16.55
C LEU A 23 -18.06 59.45 15.33
N GLY A 24 -18.96 59.92 14.48
CA GLY A 24 -18.65 60.66 13.24
C GLY A 24 -18.37 59.79 12.00
N LEU A 25 -18.50 58.47 12.09
CA LEU A 25 -18.39 57.52 10.98
C LEU A 25 -19.74 57.13 10.35
N GLU A 26 -20.66 58.08 10.24
CA GLU A 26 -22.05 57.85 9.77
C GLU A 26 -22.17 57.24 8.37
N LYS A 27 -21.12 57.34 7.53
CA LYS A 27 -21.06 56.79 6.17
C LYS A 27 -20.42 55.40 6.08
N LEU A 28 -20.04 54.81 7.22
CA LEU A 28 -19.39 53.51 7.25
C LEU A 28 -20.36 52.42 6.80
N ARG A 29 -19.94 51.60 5.84
CA ARG A 29 -20.72 50.48 5.27
C ARG A 29 -20.18 49.12 5.68
N VAL A 30 -18.87 49.00 5.86
CA VAL A 30 -18.21 47.73 6.18
C VAL A 30 -17.37 47.91 7.45
N LEU A 31 -17.62 47.07 8.45
CA LEU A 31 -16.85 47.01 9.69
C LEU A 31 -16.32 45.59 9.90
N MET A 32 -15.00 45.48 10.01
CA MET A 32 -14.28 44.22 10.19
C MET A 32 -13.65 44.16 11.58
N LEU A 33 -14.17 43.27 12.43
CA LEU A 33 -13.76 43.05 13.82
C LEU A 33 -13.37 41.59 14.09
N GLN A 34 -13.11 40.81 13.04
CA GLN A 34 -12.80 39.39 13.17
C GLN A 34 -11.45 39.11 13.81
N ASN A 35 -11.28 37.92 14.39
CA ASN A 35 -10.05 37.50 15.07
C ASN A 35 -9.63 38.51 16.17
N ASN A 36 -10.54 38.72 17.12
CA ASN A 36 -10.33 39.56 18.30
C ASN A 36 -10.74 38.77 19.55
N GLN A 37 -10.83 39.44 20.71
CA GLN A 37 -11.13 38.84 22.01
C GLN A 37 -12.49 39.29 22.55
N LEU A 38 -13.43 39.65 21.67
CA LEU A 38 -14.74 40.20 22.05
C LEU A 38 -15.60 39.10 22.68
N LYS A 39 -15.96 39.28 23.96
CA LYS A 39 -16.84 38.36 24.69
C LYS A 39 -18.33 38.68 24.54
N MET A 40 -18.63 39.93 24.21
CA MET A 40 -20.00 40.44 24.07
C MET A 40 -20.13 41.19 22.75
N PHE A 41 -21.33 41.19 22.19
CA PHE A 41 -21.65 42.02 21.04
C PHE A 41 -21.54 43.52 21.39
N PRO A 42 -20.86 44.35 20.59
CA PRO A 42 -20.56 45.74 20.94
C PRO A 42 -21.71 46.72 20.61
N THR A 43 -22.88 46.52 21.22
CA THR A 43 -24.12 47.28 20.94
C THR A 43 -23.93 48.80 20.98
N GLU A 44 -23.33 49.30 22.06
CA GLU A 44 -23.19 50.74 22.31
C GLU A 44 -22.25 51.42 21.31
N ALA A 45 -21.26 50.70 20.78
CA ALA A 45 -20.36 51.23 19.77
C ALA A 45 -21.01 51.22 18.38
N LEU A 46 -21.82 50.19 18.08
CA LEU A 46 -22.47 50.02 16.77
C LEU A 46 -23.69 50.92 16.56
N ARG A 47 -24.27 51.46 17.64
CA ARG A 47 -25.40 52.40 17.59
C ARG A 47 -25.14 53.62 16.69
N ASP A 48 -23.89 54.07 16.63
CA ASP A 48 -23.47 55.26 15.87
C ASP A 48 -23.32 55.00 14.36
N LEU A 49 -23.69 53.81 13.85
CA LEU A 49 -23.41 53.36 12.47
C LEU A 49 -24.69 53.02 11.66
N PRO A 50 -25.55 54.00 11.34
CA PRO A 50 -26.83 53.75 10.65
C PRO A 50 -26.69 53.30 9.18
N SER A 51 -25.54 53.54 8.54
CA SER A 51 -25.26 53.15 7.13
C SER A 51 -24.57 51.79 7.00
N LEU A 52 -24.40 51.05 8.10
CA LEU A 52 -23.64 49.80 8.10
C LEU A 52 -24.39 48.71 7.32
N GLN A 53 -23.69 48.09 6.37
CA GLN A 53 -24.22 47.04 5.50
C GLN A 53 -23.58 45.68 5.76
N SER A 54 -22.36 45.66 6.30
CA SER A 54 -21.54 44.46 6.44
C SER A 54 -20.79 44.53 7.76
N LEU A 55 -21.04 43.56 8.65
CA LEU A 55 -20.45 43.49 9.98
C LEU A 55 -19.83 42.12 10.21
N ARG A 56 -18.49 42.08 10.26
CA ARG A 56 -17.72 40.87 10.53
C ARG A 56 -17.29 40.81 11.99
N LEU A 57 -17.78 39.80 12.70
CA LEU A 57 -17.46 39.49 14.10
C LEU A 57 -16.97 38.04 14.25
N ASP A 58 -16.54 37.43 13.15
CA ASP A 58 -16.05 36.06 13.12
C ASP A 58 -14.77 35.85 13.97
N ALA A 59 -14.53 34.63 14.46
CA ALA A 59 -13.37 34.29 15.30
C ALA A 59 -13.24 35.22 16.52
N ASN A 60 -14.27 35.22 17.38
CA ASN A 60 -14.30 35.94 18.64
C ASN A 60 -14.82 35.01 19.76
N HIS A 61 -15.21 35.57 20.90
CA HIS A 61 -15.71 34.81 22.05
C HIS A 61 -17.14 35.21 22.43
N ILE A 62 -17.94 35.63 21.45
CA ILE A 62 -19.31 36.10 21.67
C ILE A 62 -20.19 34.91 22.01
N SER A 63 -20.78 34.92 23.21
CA SER A 63 -21.67 33.86 23.69
C SER A 63 -23.16 34.16 23.50
N GLU A 64 -23.53 35.44 23.37
CA GLU A 64 -24.91 35.89 23.22
C GLU A 64 -25.03 37.19 22.43
N LEU A 65 -26.19 37.39 21.80
CA LEU A 65 -26.56 38.66 21.16
C LEU A 65 -27.54 39.43 22.06
N PRO A 66 -27.47 40.77 22.07
CA PRO A 66 -28.26 41.63 22.93
C PRO A 66 -29.69 41.75 22.38
N GLU A 67 -30.69 41.79 23.27
CA GLU A 67 -32.10 41.91 22.88
C GLU A 67 -32.46 43.29 22.29
N VAL A 68 -31.66 44.31 22.60
CA VAL A 68 -31.90 45.71 22.22
C VAL A 68 -30.67 46.27 21.52
N GLY A 69 -30.90 47.13 20.53
CA GLY A 69 -29.87 47.94 19.86
C GLY A 69 -29.48 47.46 18.47
N LEU A 70 -29.81 46.22 18.10
CA LEU A 70 -29.69 45.76 16.71
C LEU A 70 -30.71 46.43 15.78
N GLU A 71 -31.83 46.95 16.31
CA GLU A 71 -32.85 47.67 15.54
C GLU A 71 -32.36 48.95 14.85
N GLU A 72 -31.20 49.47 15.28
CA GLU A 72 -30.56 50.66 14.69
C GLU A 72 -29.80 50.32 13.40
N LEU A 73 -29.40 49.05 13.21
CA LEU A 73 -28.63 48.56 12.06
C LEU A 73 -29.55 48.20 10.87
N ARG A 74 -30.47 49.10 10.50
CA ARG A 74 -31.53 48.83 9.52
C ARG A 74 -31.03 48.53 8.10
N GLN A 75 -29.80 48.94 7.77
CA GLN A 75 -29.20 48.71 6.45
C GLN A 75 -28.31 47.47 6.40
N LEU A 76 -28.22 46.71 7.49
CA LEU A 76 -27.34 45.56 7.58
C LEU A 76 -27.81 44.46 6.64
N ARG A 77 -26.91 44.02 5.76
CA ARG A 77 -27.14 42.98 4.75
C ARG A 77 -26.33 41.73 5.02
N HIS A 78 -25.15 41.86 5.61
CA HIS A 78 -24.26 40.74 5.87
C HIS A 78 -23.78 40.77 7.33
N LEU A 79 -24.01 39.66 8.02
CA LEU A 79 -23.63 39.47 9.42
C LEU A 79 -22.86 38.17 9.55
N TRP A 80 -21.58 38.28 9.92
CA TRP A 80 -20.71 37.14 10.19
C TRP A 80 -20.48 36.98 11.69
N LEU A 81 -20.93 35.85 12.22
CA LEU A 81 -20.80 35.45 13.62
C LEU A 81 -20.23 34.02 13.72
N ASP A 82 -19.55 33.56 12.67
CA ASP A 82 -18.88 32.26 12.69
C ASP A 82 -17.72 32.22 13.69
N ASP A 83 -17.38 31.02 14.16
CA ASP A 83 -16.29 30.79 15.13
C ASP A 83 -16.43 31.65 16.39
N ASN A 84 -17.55 31.46 17.07
CA ASN A 84 -17.90 32.13 18.33
C ASN A 84 -18.43 31.09 19.33
N ALA A 85 -18.97 31.55 20.46
CA ALA A 85 -19.43 30.70 21.55
C ALA A 85 -20.96 30.63 21.69
N LEU A 86 -21.73 30.89 20.61
CA LEU A 86 -23.19 30.90 20.65
C LEU A 86 -23.75 29.49 20.92
N THR A 87 -24.60 29.35 21.93
CA THR A 87 -25.23 28.06 22.29
C THR A 87 -26.64 27.88 21.75
N ALA A 88 -27.29 28.96 21.30
CA ALA A 88 -28.65 28.96 20.77
C ALA A 88 -28.82 30.02 19.68
N ILE A 89 -29.86 29.88 18.85
CA ILE A 89 -30.21 30.90 17.86
C ILE A 89 -30.75 32.14 18.57
N PRO A 90 -30.19 33.35 18.32
CA PRO A 90 -30.69 34.60 18.89
C PRO A 90 -31.92 35.09 18.14
N VAL A 91 -33.07 34.44 18.34
CA VAL A 91 -34.33 34.71 17.63
C VAL A 91 -34.78 36.17 17.80
N THR A 92 -34.87 36.66 19.04
CA THR A 92 -35.34 38.02 19.33
C THR A 92 -34.45 39.09 18.68
N PRO A 93 -33.11 39.06 18.85
CA PRO A 93 -32.22 40.02 18.17
C PRO A 93 -32.29 39.95 16.64
N LEU A 94 -32.29 38.75 16.04
CA LEU A 94 -32.35 38.59 14.58
C LEU A 94 -33.67 39.08 13.99
N SER A 95 -34.78 38.98 14.72
CA SER A 95 -36.08 39.48 14.27
C SER A 95 -36.12 40.98 13.95
N ARG A 96 -35.12 41.73 14.42
CA ARG A 96 -34.94 43.18 14.20
C ARG A 96 -34.13 43.52 12.93
N LEU A 97 -33.68 42.52 12.17
CA LEU A 97 -32.81 42.69 10.99
C LEU A 97 -33.47 42.20 9.67
N PRO A 98 -34.61 42.76 9.23
CA PRO A 98 -35.33 42.26 8.06
C PRO A 98 -34.62 42.44 6.71
N SER A 99 -33.59 43.32 6.64
CA SER A 99 -32.81 43.59 5.42
C SER A 99 -31.60 42.68 5.23
N LEU A 100 -31.41 41.70 6.12
CA LEU A 100 -30.29 40.78 6.06
C LEU A 100 -30.40 39.88 4.82
N LEU A 101 -29.32 39.81 4.05
CA LEU A 101 -29.17 38.96 2.86
C LEU A 101 -28.34 37.71 3.15
N ALA A 102 -27.34 37.82 4.03
CA ALA A 102 -26.47 36.70 4.41
C ALA A 102 -26.21 36.67 5.92
N LEU A 103 -26.39 35.50 6.52
CA LEU A 103 -26.13 35.22 7.92
C LEU A 103 -25.28 33.95 8.05
N THR A 104 -24.15 34.05 8.76
CA THR A 104 -23.41 32.86 9.17
C THR A 104 -23.32 32.78 10.69
N LEU A 105 -23.74 31.61 11.19
CA LEU A 105 -23.66 31.18 12.57
C LEU A 105 -22.85 29.87 12.66
N ALA A 106 -21.99 29.62 11.67
CA ALA A 106 -21.20 28.40 11.59
C ALA A 106 -20.15 28.30 12.71
N MET A 107 -19.62 27.11 12.97
CA MET A 107 -18.59 26.87 14.00
C MET A 107 -18.95 27.47 15.37
N ASN A 108 -20.19 27.30 15.81
CA ASN A 108 -20.65 27.71 17.14
C ASN A 108 -21.03 26.45 17.95
N HIS A 109 -21.81 26.62 19.02
CA HIS A 109 -22.25 25.53 19.90
C HIS A 109 -23.78 25.39 19.90
N ILE A 110 -24.45 25.77 18.81
CA ILE A 110 -25.91 25.75 18.70
C ILE A 110 -26.42 24.32 18.74
N THR A 111 -27.38 24.01 19.62
CA THR A 111 -27.90 22.65 19.82
C THR A 111 -29.26 22.38 19.16
N ALA A 112 -30.06 23.41 18.90
CA ALA A 112 -31.38 23.28 18.29
C ALA A 112 -31.79 24.57 17.58
N VAL A 113 -32.68 24.46 16.57
CA VAL A 113 -33.33 25.60 15.93
C VAL A 113 -34.83 25.58 16.24
N PRO A 114 -35.35 26.56 16.99
CA PRO A 114 -36.75 26.59 17.42
C PRO A 114 -37.70 26.98 16.28
N GLU A 115 -39.00 26.81 16.54
CA GLU A 115 -40.08 27.28 15.65
C GLU A 115 -39.89 28.76 15.29
N ARG A 116 -40.08 29.10 14.00
CA ARG A 116 -40.03 30.48 13.47
C ARG A 116 -38.77 31.26 13.83
N ALA A 117 -37.63 30.58 14.03
CA ALA A 117 -36.37 31.19 14.45
C ALA A 117 -35.89 32.34 13.55
N PHE A 118 -36.25 32.29 12.26
CA PHE A 118 -35.81 33.26 11.25
C PHE A 118 -36.98 33.97 10.53
N ALA A 119 -38.20 33.92 11.07
CA ALA A 119 -39.41 34.29 10.33
C ALA A 119 -39.48 35.74 9.81
N ASN A 120 -38.72 36.65 10.41
CA ASN A 120 -38.67 38.06 9.98
C ASN A 120 -37.53 38.35 8.99
N LEU A 121 -36.66 37.38 8.67
CA LEU A 121 -35.52 37.55 7.77
C LEU A 121 -35.94 37.30 6.31
N THR A 122 -36.97 38.00 5.84
CA THR A 122 -37.60 37.74 4.53
C THR A 122 -36.69 38.02 3.33
N SER A 123 -35.63 38.84 3.51
CA SER A 123 -34.65 39.14 2.46
C SER A 123 -33.48 38.14 2.41
N LEU A 124 -33.43 37.17 3.33
CA LEU A 124 -32.27 36.31 3.49
C LEU A 124 -32.12 35.36 2.30
N VAL A 125 -30.93 35.32 1.74
CA VAL A 125 -30.54 34.49 0.59
C VAL A 125 -29.61 33.35 1.04
N VAL A 126 -28.72 33.63 2.01
CA VAL A 126 -27.69 32.69 2.47
C VAL A 126 -27.78 32.52 3.98
N LEU A 127 -27.90 31.27 4.44
CA LEU A 127 -27.87 30.89 5.86
C LEU A 127 -26.89 29.75 6.09
N HIS A 128 -25.82 30.01 6.85
CA HIS A 128 -24.85 28.98 7.24
C HIS A 128 -24.99 28.62 8.72
N LEU A 129 -25.21 27.34 8.99
CA LEU A 129 -25.35 26.72 10.32
C LEU A 129 -24.42 25.51 10.49
N HIS A 130 -23.45 25.32 9.60
CA HIS A 130 -22.54 24.18 9.63
C HIS A 130 -21.59 24.19 10.84
N ASN A 131 -20.97 23.04 11.15
CA ASN A 131 -20.05 22.86 12.27
C ASN A 131 -20.64 23.32 13.61
N ASN A 132 -21.92 23.02 13.86
CA ASN A 132 -22.58 23.26 15.13
C ASN A 132 -22.86 21.93 15.85
N LYS A 133 -23.68 21.95 16.89
CA LYS A 133 -24.09 20.76 17.65
C LYS A 133 -25.59 20.52 17.49
N ILE A 134 -26.17 20.89 16.35
CA ILE A 134 -27.62 20.87 16.14
C ILE A 134 -28.11 19.43 16.14
N GLN A 135 -28.98 19.09 17.09
CA GLN A 135 -29.58 17.75 17.24
C GLN A 135 -31.02 17.71 16.74
N SER A 136 -31.75 18.83 16.85
CA SER A 136 -33.16 18.93 16.44
C SER A 136 -33.45 20.25 15.74
N LEU A 137 -34.34 20.17 14.75
CA LEU A 137 -34.89 21.29 14.01
C LEU A 137 -36.41 21.22 14.12
N ASP A 138 -37.05 22.32 14.53
CA ASP A 138 -38.51 22.39 14.51
C ASP A 138 -39.02 22.34 13.05
N PRO A 139 -40.13 21.65 12.74
CA PRO A 139 -40.66 21.57 11.37
C PRO A 139 -40.96 22.93 10.71
N HIS A 140 -41.20 23.98 11.50
CA HIS A 140 -41.53 25.32 11.03
C HIS A 140 -40.41 26.33 11.33
N CYS A 141 -39.18 25.87 11.57
CA CYS A 141 -38.06 26.75 11.94
C CYS A 141 -37.60 27.70 10.82
N PHE A 142 -37.78 27.31 9.55
CA PHE A 142 -37.39 28.09 8.37
C PHE A 142 -38.56 28.84 7.71
N GLU A 143 -39.77 28.79 8.28
CA GLU A 143 -40.89 29.57 7.75
C GLU A 143 -40.55 31.07 7.73
N GLY A 144 -40.85 31.75 6.63
CA GLY A 144 -40.56 33.17 6.40
C GLY A 144 -39.28 33.45 5.61
N LEU A 145 -38.47 32.42 5.32
CA LEU A 145 -37.26 32.51 4.50
C LEU A 145 -37.56 32.32 3.00
N ASP A 146 -38.46 33.14 2.45
CA ASP A 146 -39.01 32.95 1.08
C ASP A 146 -37.95 33.13 -0.03
N ASN A 147 -36.88 33.89 0.22
CA ASN A 147 -35.82 34.18 -0.75
C ASN A 147 -34.54 33.34 -0.55
N LEU A 148 -34.57 32.34 0.34
CA LEU A 148 -33.38 31.58 0.67
C LEU A 148 -32.97 30.68 -0.50
N GLU A 149 -31.73 30.85 -0.95
CA GLU A 149 -31.15 30.09 -2.05
C GLU A 149 -30.11 29.07 -1.57
N THR A 150 -29.45 29.33 -0.43
CA THR A 150 -28.38 28.51 0.14
C THR A 150 -28.61 28.27 1.63
N LEU A 151 -28.67 26.99 2.01
CA LEU A 151 -28.75 26.53 3.40
C LEU A 151 -27.65 25.51 3.68
N ASP A 152 -26.81 25.77 4.67
CA ASP A 152 -25.76 24.85 5.09
C ASP A 152 -25.98 24.33 6.51
N LEU A 153 -26.23 23.03 6.65
CA LEU A 153 -26.42 22.29 7.91
C LEU A 153 -25.35 21.19 8.09
N ASN A 154 -24.24 21.25 7.36
CA ASN A 154 -23.19 20.23 7.38
C ASN A 154 -22.54 20.11 8.76
N TYR A 155 -21.96 18.96 9.08
CA TYR A 155 -21.22 18.74 10.32
C TYR A 155 -22.03 19.13 11.56
N ASN A 156 -23.23 18.56 11.66
CA ASN A 156 -24.13 18.69 12.81
C ASN A 156 -24.45 17.29 13.37
N LEU A 157 -25.41 17.20 14.27
CA LEU A 157 -25.79 15.96 14.96
C LEU A 157 -27.25 15.56 14.65
N LEU A 158 -27.75 15.93 13.46
CA LEU A 158 -29.12 15.65 13.06
C LEU A 158 -29.35 14.14 12.93
N LYS A 159 -30.40 13.63 13.58
CA LYS A 159 -30.78 12.21 13.53
C LYS A 159 -31.85 11.90 12.48
N GLU A 160 -32.65 12.91 12.16
CA GLU A 160 -33.79 12.80 11.25
C GLU A 160 -33.62 13.78 10.08
N PHE A 161 -34.20 13.44 8.94
CA PHE A 161 -34.22 14.34 7.79
C PHE A 161 -35.03 15.61 8.12
N PRO A 162 -34.50 16.81 7.84
CA PRO A 162 -35.17 18.07 8.18
C PRO A 162 -36.33 18.36 7.23
N SER A 163 -37.56 17.95 7.59
CA SER A 163 -38.77 18.25 6.81
C SER A 163 -39.02 19.75 6.62
N ALA A 164 -38.49 20.59 7.52
CA ALA A 164 -38.55 22.05 7.44
C ALA A 164 -38.03 22.62 6.11
N ILE A 165 -37.13 21.93 5.41
CA ILE A 165 -36.61 22.42 4.12
C ILE A 165 -37.68 22.48 3.03
N GLN A 166 -38.79 21.75 3.18
CA GLN A 166 -39.90 21.77 2.22
C GLN A 166 -40.59 23.12 2.15
N SER A 167 -40.40 23.99 3.14
CA SER A 167 -40.88 25.38 3.11
C SER A 167 -40.06 26.29 2.18
N LEU A 168 -38.86 25.86 1.76
CA LEU A 168 -37.88 26.68 1.04
C LEU A 168 -37.95 26.48 -0.48
N GLY A 169 -38.97 27.05 -1.13
CA GLY A 169 -39.21 26.84 -2.57
C GLY A 169 -38.10 27.34 -3.52
N ASN A 170 -37.28 28.31 -3.09
CA ASN A 170 -36.23 28.94 -3.90
C ASN A 170 -34.82 28.34 -3.68
N LEU A 171 -34.71 27.23 -2.94
CA LEU A 171 -33.44 26.60 -2.62
C LEU A 171 -32.76 26.07 -3.90
N LYS A 172 -31.56 26.60 -4.23
CA LYS A 172 -30.81 26.28 -5.46
C LYS A 172 -29.62 25.38 -5.17
N GLU A 173 -28.77 25.81 -4.26
CA GLU A 173 -27.64 25.01 -3.82
C GLU A 173 -28.05 24.33 -2.55
N PRO A 174 -27.75 23.05 -2.46
CA PRO A 174 -28.56 22.16 -1.66
C PRO A 174 -28.23 22.42 -0.22
N CYS A 175 -29.23 22.10 0.59
CA CYS A 175 -29.06 21.75 1.97
C CYS A 175 -27.81 20.87 2.12
N GLY A 176 -26.71 21.46 2.58
CA GLY A 176 -25.56 20.70 3.02
C GLY A 176 -26.03 19.94 4.25
N ILE A 177 -26.34 18.65 4.11
CA ILE A 177 -26.71 17.80 5.26
C ILE A 177 -25.73 16.63 5.37
N HIS A 178 -24.53 16.76 4.78
CA HIS A 178 -23.51 15.72 4.94
C HIS A 178 -22.92 15.76 6.35
N SER A 179 -22.26 14.67 6.73
CA SER A 179 -21.60 14.55 8.03
C SER A 179 -22.56 14.82 9.21
N ASN A 180 -23.74 14.20 9.14
CA ASN A 180 -24.76 14.19 10.18
C ASN A 180 -25.03 12.72 10.60
N ASN A 181 -26.07 12.48 11.41
CA ASN A 181 -26.44 11.14 11.89
C ASN A 181 -27.80 10.68 11.35
N ILE A 182 -28.12 11.04 10.11
CA ILE A 182 -29.40 10.73 9.47
C ILE A 182 -29.41 9.28 8.98
N GLU A 183 -30.42 8.52 9.39
CA GLU A 183 -30.57 7.11 8.97
C GLU A 183 -31.55 6.94 7.79
N VAL A 184 -32.56 7.79 7.66
CA VAL A 184 -33.65 7.62 6.70
C VAL A 184 -33.96 8.90 5.96
N ILE A 185 -34.06 8.83 4.63
CA ILE A 185 -34.58 9.90 3.78
C ILE A 185 -35.98 9.51 3.28
N PRO A 186 -37.02 10.29 3.63
CA PRO A 186 -38.41 9.95 3.30
C PRO A 186 -38.71 10.10 1.80
N GLU A 187 -39.84 9.53 1.36
CA GLU A 187 -40.34 9.75 0.01
C GLU A 187 -40.71 11.23 -0.22
N GLY A 188 -40.44 11.74 -1.42
CA GLY A 188 -40.73 13.13 -1.78
C GLY A 188 -39.97 14.18 -0.95
N ALA A 189 -38.87 13.82 -0.30
CA ALA A 189 -38.13 14.69 0.62
C ALA A 189 -37.79 16.08 0.04
N PHE A 190 -37.47 16.13 -1.25
CA PHE A 190 -37.09 17.35 -1.99
C PHE A 190 -38.17 17.83 -2.98
N GLY A 191 -39.38 17.28 -2.93
CA GLY A 191 -40.42 17.54 -3.94
C GLY A 191 -40.88 19.00 -4.02
N SER A 192 -40.75 19.76 -2.93
CA SER A 192 -41.07 21.20 -2.87
C SER A 192 -39.90 22.11 -3.24
N ASN A 193 -38.74 21.55 -3.60
CA ASN A 193 -37.50 22.29 -3.84
C ASN A 193 -36.97 22.03 -5.28
N PRO A 194 -37.69 22.46 -6.34
CA PRO A 194 -37.40 22.05 -7.71
C PRO A 194 -36.11 22.66 -8.30
N LEU A 195 -35.57 23.71 -7.67
CA LEU A 195 -34.39 24.44 -8.16
C LEU A 195 -33.06 23.86 -7.65
N ILE A 196 -33.10 22.79 -6.84
CA ILE A 196 -31.91 22.17 -6.26
C ILE A 196 -30.97 21.63 -7.35
N ARG A 197 -29.69 22.01 -7.29
CA ARG A 197 -28.64 21.66 -8.26
C ARG A 197 -27.71 20.54 -7.84
N ILE A 198 -27.43 20.42 -6.56
CA ILE A 198 -26.50 19.40 -6.03
C ILE A 198 -27.27 18.66 -4.91
N ILE A 199 -26.87 17.50 -4.42
CA ILE A 199 -27.36 16.98 -3.14
C ILE A 199 -26.19 16.27 -2.45
N HIS A 200 -25.80 16.76 -1.27
CA HIS A 200 -24.73 16.17 -0.46
C HIS A 200 -25.31 15.42 0.75
N LEU A 201 -25.32 14.09 0.67
CA LEU A 201 -25.85 13.20 1.72
C LEU A 201 -24.80 12.23 2.27
N TYR A 202 -23.55 12.35 1.84
CA TYR A 202 -22.45 11.50 2.29
C TYR A 202 -22.16 11.70 3.78
N ASP A 203 -21.39 10.79 4.37
CA ASP A 203 -21.06 10.76 5.80
C ASP A 203 -22.29 10.81 6.74
N ASN A 204 -23.40 10.25 6.28
CA ASN A 204 -24.53 9.89 7.13
C ASN A 204 -24.66 8.37 7.17
N PRO A 205 -25.09 7.77 8.29
CA PRO A 205 -25.37 6.34 8.40
C PRO A 205 -26.69 5.97 7.70
N LEU A 206 -26.85 6.35 6.43
CA LEU A 206 -28.07 6.14 5.67
C LEU A 206 -28.37 4.65 5.52
N ARG A 207 -29.55 4.25 5.94
CA ARG A 207 -30.08 2.89 5.79
C ARG A 207 -31.04 2.82 4.62
N VAL A 208 -31.99 3.75 4.57
CA VAL A 208 -33.10 3.75 3.61
C VAL A 208 -33.24 5.12 2.94
N VAL A 209 -33.41 5.11 1.62
CA VAL A 209 -33.76 6.28 0.82
C VAL A 209 -35.04 5.99 0.04
N GLY A 210 -36.05 6.85 0.17
CA GLY A 210 -37.33 6.70 -0.52
C GLY A 210 -37.19 6.65 -2.04
N ARG A 211 -38.03 5.88 -2.73
CA ARG A 211 -37.90 5.67 -4.18
C ARG A 211 -38.14 6.93 -5.01
N THR A 212 -39.01 7.82 -4.52
CA THR A 212 -39.43 9.06 -5.19
C THR A 212 -38.68 10.30 -4.70
N THR A 213 -37.67 10.12 -3.83
CA THR A 213 -36.91 11.21 -3.19
C THR A 213 -36.35 12.22 -4.18
N PHE A 214 -35.86 11.76 -5.33
CA PHE A 214 -35.15 12.57 -6.33
C PHE A 214 -35.95 12.75 -7.63
N GLN A 215 -37.27 12.62 -7.58
CA GLN A 215 -38.12 12.90 -8.74
C GLN A 215 -38.35 14.40 -8.92
N HIS A 216 -38.55 14.82 -10.17
CA HIS A 216 -38.91 16.20 -10.53
C HIS A 216 -37.90 17.25 -10.04
N LEU A 217 -36.60 16.93 -10.10
CA LEU A 217 -35.51 17.86 -9.82
C LEU A 217 -34.79 18.23 -11.13
N PRO A 218 -35.38 19.07 -11.98
CA PRO A 218 -34.85 19.33 -13.32
C PRO A 218 -33.49 20.02 -13.32
N GLU A 219 -33.15 20.77 -12.26
CA GLU A 219 -31.87 21.48 -12.14
C GLU A 219 -30.77 20.63 -11.50
N LEU A 220 -31.07 19.41 -11.04
CA LEU A 220 -30.10 18.56 -10.33
C LEU A 220 -29.00 18.08 -11.28
N GLN A 221 -27.77 18.51 -11.01
CA GLN A 221 -26.56 18.17 -11.73
C GLN A 221 -25.79 17.03 -11.06
N THR A 222 -25.76 16.99 -9.72
CA THR A 222 -24.90 16.05 -9.00
C THR A 222 -25.63 15.38 -7.84
N LEU A 223 -25.58 14.04 -7.81
CA LEU A 223 -26.18 13.20 -6.77
C LEU A 223 -25.14 12.23 -6.19
N PHE A 224 -24.81 12.41 -4.92
CA PHE A 224 -23.91 11.52 -4.17
C PHE A 224 -24.67 10.73 -3.11
N LEU A 225 -24.75 9.41 -3.28
CA LEU A 225 -25.26 8.47 -2.28
C LEU A 225 -24.20 7.40 -1.99
N ARG A 226 -23.75 7.36 -0.73
CA ARG A 226 -22.75 6.42 -0.25
C ARG A 226 -23.25 5.69 1.00
N GLY A 227 -23.08 4.37 1.01
CA GLY A 227 -23.30 3.54 2.20
C GLY A 227 -24.77 3.22 2.51
N VAL A 228 -25.67 3.30 1.53
CA VAL A 228 -27.11 3.01 1.74
C VAL A 228 -27.38 1.51 1.78
N SER A 229 -27.18 0.90 2.94
CA SER A 229 -27.12 -0.58 3.09
C SER A 229 -28.41 -1.33 2.76
N ASP A 230 -29.58 -0.73 3.00
CA ASP A 230 -30.88 -1.40 2.83
C ASP A 230 -31.55 -1.07 1.48
N MET A 231 -30.90 -0.26 0.63
CA MET A 231 -31.41 0.10 -0.70
C MET A 231 -31.16 -1.02 -1.72
N ASN A 232 -32.24 -1.71 -2.10
CA ASN A 232 -32.21 -2.84 -3.04
C ASN A 232 -32.63 -2.45 -4.48
N THR A 233 -33.31 -1.31 -4.66
CA THR A 233 -33.85 -0.86 -5.94
C THR A 233 -33.26 0.49 -6.33
N PHE A 234 -33.05 0.69 -7.63
CA PHE A 234 -32.55 1.95 -8.17
C PHE A 234 -33.58 3.08 -7.94
N PRO A 235 -33.15 4.29 -7.53
CA PRO A 235 -34.05 5.42 -7.27
C PRO A 235 -34.77 5.87 -8.55
N ASN A 236 -36.02 6.32 -8.44
CA ASN A 236 -36.73 6.85 -9.59
C ASN A 236 -36.28 8.31 -9.85
N LEU A 237 -35.66 8.55 -11.01
CA LEU A 237 -35.14 9.84 -11.45
C LEU A 237 -36.01 10.50 -12.53
N THR A 238 -37.30 10.14 -12.65
CA THR A 238 -38.22 10.79 -13.59
C THR A 238 -38.29 12.29 -13.34
N GLY A 239 -38.08 13.09 -14.39
CA GLY A 239 -38.06 14.55 -14.32
C GLY A 239 -36.70 15.17 -13.91
N THR A 240 -35.67 14.35 -13.69
CA THR A 240 -34.34 14.75 -13.23
C THR A 240 -33.32 14.55 -14.36
N THR A 241 -33.46 15.31 -15.44
CA THR A 241 -32.78 15.05 -16.73
C THR A 241 -31.41 15.70 -16.90
N ASN A 242 -31.08 16.71 -16.09
CA ASN A 242 -29.81 17.45 -16.18
C ASN A 242 -28.68 16.85 -15.32
N LEU A 243 -28.85 15.61 -14.84
CA LEU A 243 -27.87 14.97 -13.99
C LEU A 243 -26.58 14.68 -14.78
N GLU A 244 -25.48 15.29 -14.35
CA GLU A 244 -24.15 15.12 -14.91
C GLU A 244 -23.31 14.10 -14.13
N SER A 245 -23.51 14.00 -12.83
CA SER A 245 -22.76 13.10 -11.95
C SER A 245 -23.69 12.29 -11.05
N LEU A 246 -23.56 10.97 -11.12
CA LEU A 246 -24.30 10.02 -10.30
C LEU A 246 -23.33 9.07 -9.60
N THR A 247 -23.21 9.22 -8.29
CA THR A 247 -22.42 8.33 -7.43
C THR A 247 -23.32 7.57 -6.48
N LEU A 248 -23.14 6.27 -6.49
CA LEU A 248 -24.10 5.29 -6.01
C LEU A 248 -23.31 4.12 -5.42
N THR A 249 -22.77 4.27 -4.21
CA THR A 249 -21.80 3.31 -3.63
C THR A 249 -22.30 2.67 -2.34
N GLY A 250 -21.89 1.43 -2.07
CA GLY A 250 -22.19 0.75 -0.80
C GLY A 250 -23.68 0.47 -0.56
N SER A 251 -24.41 0.10 -1.61
CA SER A 251 -25.83 -0.30 -1.54
C SER A 251 -26.04 -1.71 -2.11
N ARG A 252 -27.18 -2.34 -1.86
CA ARG A 252 -27.50 -3.71 -2.33
C ARG A 252 -28.18 -3.75 -3.71
N ILE A 253 -28.00 -2.72 -4.53
CA ILE A 253 -28.57 -2.67 -5.88
C ILE A 253 -27.80 -3.65 -6.78
N THR A 254 -28.51 -4.62 -7.36
CA THR A 254 -27.94 -5.67 -8.20
C THR A 254 -28.08 -5.44 -9.70
N ARG A 255 -28.95 -4.52 -10.14
CA ARG A 255 -29.20 -4.22 -11.57
C ARG A 255 -29.45 -2.74 -11.80
N LEU A 256 -28.91 -2.22 -12.91
CA LEU A 256 -29.27 -0.90 -13.43
C LEU A 256 -30.50 -1.02 -14.35
N PRO A 257 -31.37 0.02 -14.40
CA PRO A 257 -32.42 0.10 -15.41
C PRO A 257 -31.81 0.18 -16.82
N GLY A 258 -32.37 -0.56 -17.79
CA GLY A 258 -31.85 -0.58 -19.16
C GLY A 258 -32.06 0.74 -19.93
N ASP A 259 -32.96 1.59 -19.46
CA ASP A 259 -33.30 2.90 -20.00
C ASP A 259 -32.54 4.05 -19.31
N ILE A 260 -31.60 3.76 -18.41
CA ILE A 260 -30.87 4.79 -17.63
C ILE A 260 -30.17 5.82 -18.52
N CYS A 261 -29.56 5.38 -19.62
CA CYS A 261 -28.89 6.27 -20.57
C CYS A 261 -29.86 7.15 -21.37
N GLN A 262 -31.10 6.68 -21.59
CA GLN A 262 -32.14 7.47 -22.25
C GLN A 262 -32.72 8.50 -21.28
N ALA A 263 -32.87 8.13 -20.00
CA ALA A 263 -33.35 9.01 -18.95
C ALA A 263 -32.32 10.09 -18.57
N LEU A 264 -31.02 9.74 -18.56
CA LEU A 264 -29.92 10.59 -18.10
C LEU A 264 -28.97 10.95 -19.25
N GLY A 265 -29.47 11.64 -20.28
CA GLY A 265 -28.69 11.95 -21.48
C GLY A 265 -27.48 12.87 -21.25
N GLN A 266 -27.46 13.64 -20.15
CA GLN A 266 -26.35 14.55 -19.80
C GLN A 266 -25.30 13.90 -18.88
N LEU A 267 -25.44 12.61 -18.55
CA LEU A 267 -24.58 11.96 -17.57
C LEU A 267 -23.14 11.86 -18.08
N ARG A 268 -22.20 12.42 -17.31
CA ARG A 268 -20.75 12.42 -17.58
C ARG A 268 -20.00 11.51 -16.63
N VAL A 269 -20.46 11.39 -15.39
CA VAL A 269 -19.80 10.61 -14.35
C VAL A 269 -20.76 9.59 -13.76
N LEU A 270 -20.37 8.32 -13.80
CA LEU A 270 -21.10 7.22 -13.19
C LEU A 270 -20.19 6.41 -12.28
N ASP A 271 -20.48 6.44 -10.98
CA ASP A 271 -19.81 5.59 -9.99
C ASP A 271 -20.84 4.67 -9.32
N ILE A 272 -20.71 3.37 -9.58
CA ILE A 272 -21.56 2.30 -9.01
C ILE A 272 -20.72 1.24 -8.28
N SER A 273 -19.62 1.68 -7.66
CA SER A 273 -18.70 0.81 -6.94
C SER A 273 -19.31 0.13 -5.69
N MET A 274 -18.70 -0.98 -5.26
CA MET A 274 -19.08 -1.73 -4.04
C MET A 274 -20.50 -2.34 -4.07
N ARG A 275 -20.87 -3.05 -5.14
CA ARG A 275 -22.26 -3.48 -5.37
C ARG A 275 -22.50 -4.95 -5.70
N SER A 276 -21.50 -5.83 -5.59
CA SER A 276 -21.68 -7.24 -5.98
C SER A 276 -22.27 -7.40 -7.39
N TYR A 277 -22.00 -6.46 -8.32
CA TYR A 277 -22.42 -6.61 -9.71
C TYR A 277 -21.62 -7.73 -10.38
N SER A 278 -22.32 -8.63 -11.06
CA SER A 278 -21.73 -9.69 -11.87
C SER A 278 -21.73 -9.37 -13.38
N ASP A 279 -22.59 -8.46 -13.83
CA ASP A 279 -22.74 -8.10 -15.25
C ASP A 279 -23.19 -6.64 -15.39
N LEU A 280 -22.71 -5.96 -16.44
CA LEU A 280 -23.00 -4.56 -16.79
C LEU A 280 -23.83 -4.43 -18.08
N GLU A 281 -24.08 -5.52 -18.81
CA GLU A 281 -24.77 -5.47 -20.12
C GLU A 281 -26.31 -5.60 -20.03
N PRO A 282 -27.08 -4.88 -20.89
CA PRO A 282 -26.71 -3.91 -21.94
C PRO A 282 -26.89 -2.44 -21.50
N ALA A 283 -26.83 -2.14 -20.20
CA ALA A 283 -27.37 -0.89 -19.65
C ALA A 283 -26.60 0.39 -20.04
N LEU A 284 -25.37 0.28 -20.55
CA LEU A 284 -24.46 1.42 -20.75
C LEU A 284 -24.21 1.80 -22.21
N SER A 285 -24.68 1.00 -23.19
CA SER A 285 -24.31 1.18 -24.60
C SER A 285 -24.79 2.53 -25.20
N ASP A 286 -25.89 3.07 -24.68
CA ASP A 286 -26.48 4.32 -25.14
C ASP A 286 -25.89 5.57 -24.45
N CYS A 287 -25.05 5.42 -23.42
CA CYS A 287 -24.52 6.50 -22.60
C CYS A 287 -23.31 7.21 -23.25
N LYS A 288 -23.51 7.87 -24.39
CA LYS A 288 -22.43 8.48 -25.21
C LYS A 288 -21.72 9.69 -24.56
N SER A 289 -22.33 10.30 -23.55
CA SER A 289 -21.84 11.48 -22.83
C SER A 289 -20.90 11.14 -21.67
N LEU A 290 -20.76 9.86 -21.30
CA LEU A 290 -19.90 9.44 -20.18
C LEU A 290 -18.42 9.73 -20.45
N LEU A 291 -17.78 10.34 -19.46
CA LEU A 291 -16.37 10.73 -19.44
C LEU A 291 -15.57 9.96 -18.38
N HIS A 292 -16.15 9.75 -17.20
CA HIS A 292 -15.46 9.11 -16.08
C HIS A 292 -16.35 8.07 -15.41
N ASN A 293 -15.95 6.81 -15.46
CA ASN A 293 -16.71 5.72 -14.87
C ASN A 293 -15.86 4.93 -13.87
N SER A 294 -16.45 4.62 -12.72
CA SER A 294 -15.86 3.69 -11.75
C SER A 294 -16.83 2.55 -11.42
N PHE A 295 -16.30 1.34 -11.57
CA PHE A 295 -16.95 0.07 -11.27
C PHE A 295 -16.11 -0.75 -10.28
N GLN A 296 -15.27 -0.09 -9.47
CA GLN A 296 -14.38 -0.76 -8.52
C GLN A 296 -15.12 -1.57 -7.46
N HIS A 297 -14.45 -2.56 -6.86
CA HIS A 297 -15.02 -3.40 -5.79
C HIS A 297 -16.35 -4.08 -6.16
N ASN A 298 -16.46 -4.59 -7.38
CA ASN A 298 -17.60 -5.39 -7.83
C ASN A 298 -17.19 -6.87 -8.00
N MET A 299 -18.08 -7.70 -8.55
CA MET A 299 -17.82 -9.12 -8.80
C MET A 299 -17.78 -9.42 -10.31
N LEU A 300 -17.24 -8.48 -11.10
CA LEU A 300 -17.11 -8.67 -12.55
C LEU A 300 -16.05 -9.74 -12.81
N ALA A 301 -16.42 -10.77 -13.58
CA ALA A 301 -15.55 -11.89 -13.92
C ALA A 301 -15.04 -11.83 -15.37
N ASP A 302 -15.86 -11.36 -16.30
CA ASP A 302 -15.54 -11.29 -17.72
C ASP A 302 -15.96 -9.95 -18.32
N ILE A 303 -15.14 -9.41 -19.22
CA ILE A 303 -15.44 -8.21 -20.00
C ILE A 303 -15.59 -8.60 -21.47
N THR A 304 -16.79 -8.45 -22.03
CA THR A 304 -17.09 -8.83 -23.42
C THR A 304 -16.85 -7.65 -24.39
N ASN A 305 -17.08 -7.88 -25.69
CA ASN A 305 -17.00 -6.82 -26.70
C ASN A 305 -18.16 -5.81 -26.66
N GLN A 306 -19.26 -6.12 -25.97
CA GLN A 306 -20.44 -5.26 -25.87
C GLN A 306 -20.45 -4.40 -24.60
N THR A 307 -19.68 -4.77 -23.57
CA THR A 307 -19.76 -4.20 -22.22
C THR A 307 -19.56 -2.69 -22.19
N PHE A 308 -18.64 -2.18 -23.01
CA PHE A 308 -18.34 -0.75 -23.13
C PHE A 308 -18.57 -0.21 -24.55
N TRP A 309 -19.35 -0.93 -25.36
CA TRP A 309 -19.57 -0.55 -26.75
C TRP A 309 -20.32 0.79 -26.84
N GLY A 310 -19.80 1.72 -27.64
CA GLY A 310 -20.45 3.02 -27.89
C GLY A 310 -20.00 4.15 -26.96
N LEU A 311 -19.19 3.87 -25.93
CA LEU A 311 -18.67 4.86 -24.98
C LEU A 311 -17.45 5.63 -25.54
N SER A 312 -17.60 6.26 -26.70
CA SER A 312 -16.49 6.90 -27.43
C SER A 312 -15.87 8.11 -26.72
N SER A 313 -16.61 8.76 -25.82
CA SER A 313 -16.20 9.95 -25.08
C SER A 313 -15.48 9.62 -23.76
N LEU A 314 -15.44 8.35 -23.37
CA LEU A 314 -14.91 7.92 -22.08
C LEU A 314 -13.41 8.21 -21.99
N ARG A 315 -13.00 8.92 -20.94
CA ARG A 315 -11.61 9.34 -20.68
C ARG A 315 -10.96 8.55 -19.56
N SER A 316 -11.73 8.17 -18.54
CA SER A 316 -11.25 7.40 -17.38
C SER A 316 -12.17 6.23 -17.09
N LEU A 317 -11.59 5.05 -16.92
CA LEU A 317 -12.29 3.83 -16.56
C LEU A 317 -11.57 3.14 -15.41
N ASP A 318 -12.28 2.94 -14.31
CA ASP A 318 -11.78 2.22 -13.14
C ASP A 318 -12.56 0.92 -12.96
N LEU A 319 -11.84 -0.20 -13.08
CA LEU A 319 -12.30 -1.58 -12.93
C LEU A 319 -11.49 -2.30 -11.85
N SER A 320 -10.82 -1.56 -10.97
CA SER A 320 -9.98 -2.12 -9.92
C SER A 320 -10.79 -2.97 -8.93
N GLU A 321 -10.12 -3.91 -8.26
CA GLU A 321 -10.71 -4.74 -7.20
C GLU A 321 -11.97 -5.51 -7.63
N ASN A 322 -11.93 -6.09 -8.83
CA ASN A 322 -12.94 -7.02 -9.33
C ASN A 322 -12.38 -8.46 -9.38
N GLN A 323 -13.10 -9.38 -10.02
CA GLN A 323 -12.66 -10.76 -10.23
C GLN A 323 -12.37 -11.04 -11.71
N ILE A 324 -11.94 -10.02 -12.46
CA ILE A 324 -11.85 -10.13 -13.92
C ILE A 324 -10.73 -11.11 -14.28
N GLU A 325 -11.10 -12.22 -14.92
CA GLU A 325 -10.18 -13.24 -15.40
C GLU A 325 -9.79 -12.99 -16.86
N SER A 326 -10.77 -12.60 -17.68
CA SER A 326 -10.60 -12.45 -19.12
C SER A 326 -11.24 -11.16 -19.67
N ILE A 327 -10.53 -10.54 -20.61
CA ILE A 327 -11.02 -9.36 -21.34
C ILE A 327 -10.99 -9.69 -22.83
N HIS A 328 -12.12 -9.54 -23.51
CA HIS A 328 -12.20 -9.77 -24.94
C HIS A 328 -11.27 -8.80 -25.72
N LYS A 329 -10.62 -9.29 -26.78
CA LYS A 329 -9.59 -8.56 -27.54
C LYS A 329 -10.03 -7.21 -28.11
N THR A 330 -11.34 -7.02 -28.31
CA THR A 330 -11.93 -5.79 -28.87
C THR A 330 -12.80 -5.04 -27.87
N ALA A 331 -12.80 -5.42 -26.58
CA ALA A 331 -13.63 -4.78 -25.55
C ALA A 331 -13.42 -3.27 -25.49
N PHE A 332 -12.16 -2.83 -25.55
CA PHE A 332 -11.80 -1.41 -25.46
C PHE A 332 -11.70 -0.70 -26.81
N LYS A 333 -11.96 -1.38 -27.94
CA LYS A 333 -11.78 -0.81 -29.28
C LYS A 333 -12.63 0.43 -29.53
N SER A 334 -13.81 0.50 -28.91
CA SER A 334 -14.72 1.63 -29.09
C SER A 334 -14.40 2.84 -28.22
N LEU A 335 -13.47 2.71 -27.25
CA LEU A 335 -13.12 3.73 -26.28
C LEU A 335 -12.04 4.69 -26.81
N ALA A 336 -12.35 5.38 -27.92
CA ALA A 336 -11.38 6.18 -28.66
C ALA A 336 -10.72 7.33 -27.86
N SER A 337 -11.37 7.80 -26.79
CA SER A 337 -10.87 8.91 -25.95
C SER A 337 -10.26 8.47 -24.62
N LEU A 338 -10.05 7.16 -24.42
CA LEU A 338 -9.63 6.63 -23.11
C LEU A 338 -8.17 6.97 -22.83
N THR A 339 -7.95 7.66 -21.71
CA THR A 339 -6.62 8.13 -21.26
C THR A 339 -6.17 7.49 -19.96
N LYS A 340 -7.09 7.04 -19.11
CA LYS A 340 -6.80 6.42 -17.82
C LYS A 340 -7.56 5.11 -17.67
N LEU A 341 -6.85 4.05 -17.32
CA LEU A 341 -7.41 2.72 -17.10
C LEU A 341 -6.82 2.11 -15.83
N ASP A 342 -7.69 1.78 -14.88
CA ASP A 342 -7.32 1.00 -13.69
C ASP A 342 -7.95 -0.39 -13.75
N LEU A 343 -7.10 -1.42 -13.73
CA LEU A 343 -7.41 -2.84 -13.71
C LEU A 343 -6.73 -3.54 -12.52
N SER A 344 -6.31 -2.77 -11.51
CA SER A 344 -5.56 -3.29 -10.37
C SER A 344 -6.38 -4.32 -9.57
N SER A 345 -5.70 -5.26 -8.92
CA SER A 345 -6.29 -6.27 -8.04
C SER A 345 -7.40 -7.09 -8.70
N ASN A 346 -7.15 -7.54 -9.93
CA ASN A 346 -7.99 -8.50 -10.66
C ASN A 346 -7.25 -9.85 -10.82
N GLN A 347 -7.79 -10.74 -11.65
CA GLN A 347 -7.23 -12.08 -11.93
C GLN A 347 -6.76 -12.20 -13.38
N LEU A 348 -6.36 -11.09 -14.00
CA LEU A 348 -6.02 -11.04 -15.41
C LEU A 348 -4.81 -11.91 -15.73
N ASN A 349 -4.93 -12.71 -16.81
CA ASN A 349 -3.83 -13.47 -17.39
C ASN A 349 -3.15 -12.77 -18.57
N SER A 350 -3.86 -11.85 -19.22
CA SER A 350 -3.44 -11.13 -20.42
C SER A 350 -4.17 -9.80 -20.51
N LEU A 351 -3.55 -8.84 -21.20
CA LEU A 351 -4.11 -7.51 -21.41
C LEU A 351 -4.23 -7.25 -22.92
N PRO A 352 -5.44 -6.96 -23.45
CA PRO A 352 -5.58 -6.55 -24.84
C PRO A 352 -5.09 -5.12 -25.04
N SER A 353 -4.44 -4.84 -26.16
CA SER A 353 -3.94 -3.50 -26.51
C SER A 353 -4.79 -2.74 -27.52
N SER A 354 -5.70 -3.43 -28.21
CA SER A 354 -6.57 -2.82 -29.22
C SER A 354 -7.51 -1.80 -28.61
N GLY A 355 -7.38 -0.53 -29.01
CA GLY A 355 -8.15 0.59 -28.48
C GLY A 355 -7.51 1.30 -27.28
N LEU A 356 -6.32 0.87 -26.84
CA LEU A 356 -5.61 1.46 -25.69
C LEU A 356 -4.43 2.37 -26.09
N GLN A 357 -4.32 2.75 -27.37
CA GLN A 357 -3.18 3.54 -27.87
C GLN A 357 -3.11 4.96 -27.29
N GLU A 358 -4.25 5.49 -26.85
CA GLU A 358 -4.39 6.83 -26.28
C GLU A 358 -4.18 6.88 -24.75
N LEU A 359 -3.89 5.74 -24.11
CA LEU A 359 -3.66 5.68 -22.67
C LEU A 359 -2.42 6.48 -22.25
N THR A 360 -2.61 7.29 -21.21
CA THR A 360 -1.56 8.03 -20.49
C THR A 360 -1.24 7.42 -19.14
N GLU A 361 -2.23 6.78 -18.50
CA GLU A 361 -2.11 6.12 -17.21
C GLU A 361 -2.75 4.73 -17.27
N LEU A 362 -1.97 3.71 -16.90
CA LEU A 362 -2.42 2.31 -16.83
C LEU A 362 -2.00 1.71 -15.48
N ARG A 363 -2.96 1.10 -14.79
CA ARG A 363 -2.71 0.40 -13.54
C ARG A 363 -3.19 -1.04 -13.64
N VAL A 364 -2.29 -1.99 -13.39
CA VAL A 364 -2.52 -3.44 -13.46
C VAL A 364 -1.89 -4.16 -12.26
N ALA A 365 -1.52 -3.44 -11.20
CA ALA A 365 -0.95 -4.02 -10.00
C ALA A 365 -1.85 -5.10 -9.40
N GLY A 366 -1.30 -6.08 -8.69
CA GLY A 366 -2.09 -7.13 -8.04
C GLY A 366 -2.58 -8.27 -8.94
N ASN A 367 -2.47 -8.16 -10.26
CA ASN A 367 -2.79 -9.24 -11.20
C ASN A 367 -1.67 -10.30 -11.26
N GLN A 368 -1.75 -11.32 -10.40
CA GLN A 368 -0.69 -12.34 -10.26
C GLN A 368 -0.55 -13.29 -11.46
N ALA A 369 -1.59 -13.43 -12.29
CA ALA A 369 -1.52 -14.24 -13.50
C ALA A 369 -0.95 -13.48 -14.70
N LEU A 370 -0.86 -12.13 -14.62
CA LEU A 370 -0.39 -11.26 -15.69
C LEU A 370 1.14 -11.24 -15.73
N MET A 371 1.75 -12.35 -16.13
CA MET A 371 3.21 -12.46 -16.21
C MET A 371 3.78 -11.81 -17.47
N LEU A 372 3.02 -11.86 -18.57
CA LEU A 372 3.37 -11.23 -19.85
C LEU A 372 2.68 -9.88 -19.96
N PHE A 373 3.41 -8.88 -20.45
CA PHE A 373 2.89 -7.54 -20.68
C PHE A 373 3.09 -7.15 -22.16
N PRO A 374 2.16 -6.41 -22.78
CA PRO A 374 2.31 -6.00 -24.17
C PRO A 374 3.50 -5.04 -24.36
N VAL A 375 4.00 -4.95 -25.59
CA VAL A 375 5.22 -4.18 -25.89
C VAL A 375 4.99 -2.67 -25.81
N LYS A 376 6.04 -1.89 -25.49
CA LYS A 376 5.98 -0.40 -25.40
C LYS A 376 5.36 0.26 -26.64
N SER A 377 5.59 -0.28 -27.84
CA SER A 377 5.03 0.26 -29.09
C SER A 377 3.51 0.20 -29.17
N GLU A 378 2.85 -0.66 -28.39
CA GLU A 378 1.40 -0.73 -28.31
C GLU A 378 0.79 0.36 -27.42
N PHE A 379 1.62 1.05 -26.62
CA PHE A 379 1.22 2.12 -25.70
C PHE A 379 2.07 3.40 -25.91
N PRO A 380 1.96 4.07 -27.06
CA PRO A 380 2.85 5.16 -27.44
C PRO A 380 2.72 6.42 -26.58
N LYS A 381 1.55 6.66 -25.97
CA LYS A 381 1.25 7.86 -25.17
C LYS A 381 1.34 7.64 -23.65
N LEU A 382 1.75 6.44 -23.22
CA LEU A 382 1.76 6.07 -21.82
C LEU A 382 2.83 6.86 -21.06
N ARG A 383 2.44 7.46 -19.94
CA ARG A 383 3.32 8.24 -19.06
C ARG A 383 3.46 7.61 -17.68
N THR A 384 2.42 6.93 -17.20
CA THR A 384 2.40 6.28 -15.89
C THR A 384 1.95 4.83 -16.02
N LEU A 385 2.73 3.90 -15.47
CA LEU A 385 2.42 2.48 -15.41
C LEU A 385 2.57 1.96 -13.98
N VAL A 386 1.49 1.46 -13.39
CA VAL A 386 1.55 0.69 -12.14
C VAL A 386 1.43 -0.80 -12.49
N ALA A 387 2.56 -1.47 -12.58
CA ALA A 387 2.70 -2.84 -13.06
C ALA A 387 2.44 -3.89 -11.97
N ALA A 388 2.11 -5.12 -12.38
CA ALA A 388 2.01 -6.27 -11.47
C ALA A 388 3.39 -6.75 -11.01
N TYR A 389 4.38 -6.67 -11.91
CA TYR A 389 5.75 -7.08 -11.67
C TYR A 389 6.74 -6.00 -12.10
N ALA A 390 7.81 -5.80 -11.32
CA ALA A 390 8.88 -4.85 -11.67
C ALA A 390 9.50 -5.14 -13.05
N TYR A 391 9.52 -6.42 -13.44
CA TYR A 391 10.03 -6.85 -14.73
C TYR A 391 9.28 -6.24 -15.93
N GLN A 392 8.01 -5.88 -15.77
CA GLN A 392 7.21 -5.27 -16.84
C GLN A 392 7.64 -3.82 -17.10
N CYS A 393 8.17 -3.14 -16.08
CA CYS A 393 8.75 -1.81 -16.22
C CYS A 393 10.04 -1.80 -17.05
N CYS A 394 10.70 -2.94 -17.25
CA CYS A 394 11.91 -3.03 -18.06
C CYS A 394 11.73 -2.60 -19.52
N ALA A 395 10.52 -2.75 -20.09
CA ALA A 395 10.24 -2.30 -21.44
C ALA A 395 10.12 -0.77 -21.55
N PHE A 396 9.96 -0.09 -20.41
CA PHE A 396 9.66 1.33 -20.31
C PHE A 396 10.78 2.15 -19.65
N ALA A 397 11.68 1.50 -18.92
CA ALA A 397 12.91 2.09 -18.43
C ALA A 397 13.81 2.44 -19.63
N ASP A 398 14.14 3.72 -19.80
CA ASP A 398 15.23 4.11 -20.69
C ASP A 398 16.51 3.44 -20.16
N CYS A 399 17.20 2.70 -21.02
CA CYS A 399 18.44 2.05 -20.67
C CYS A 399 19.45 3.11 -20.22
N ALA A 400 19.61 3.32 -18.91
CA ALA A 400 20.85 3.83 -18.38
C ALA A 400 21.89 2.73 -18.65
N ASP A 401 22.73 2.96 -19.65
CA ASP A 401 23.88 2.13 -19.97
C ASP A 401 24.69 1.87 -18.68
N GLU A 402 24.69 0.63 -18.20
CA GLU A 402 25.66 0.13 -17.23
C GLU A 402 27.01 -0.11 -17.94
N SER A 403 27.56 0.94 -18.55
CA SER A 403 28.96 0.97 -18.97
C SER A 403 29.58 2.36 -18.81
N GLN A 404 30.45 2.44 -17.80
CA GLN A 404 31.54 3.39 -17.58
C GLN A 404 31.28 4.66 -16.76
N ASP A 405 32.06 4.71 -15.67
CA ASP A 405 32.67 5.86 -15.01
C ASP A 405 31.85 6.73 -14.04
N TRP A 406 31.96 6.32 -12.77
CA TRP A 406 32.13 7.25 -11.66
C TRP A 406 33.43 8.06 -11.83
N ILE A 407 33.34 9.35 -12.21
CA ILE A 407 34.18 10.41 -11.63
C ILE A 407 33.36 11.71 -11.55
N GLY A 408 33.08 12.16 -10.32
CA GLY A 408 32.93 13.60 -10.02
C GLY A 408 31.52 14.15 -9.86
N ASN A 409 30.89 13.94 -8.70
CA ASN A 409 30.49 15.04 -7.80
C ASN A 409 29.74 14.49 -6.59
N ALA A 410 30.51 14.23 -5.53
CA ALA A 410 29.96 14.23 -4.18
C ALA A 410 29.66 15.68 -3.79
N GLY A 411 28.38 16.06 -3.82
CA GLY A 411 27.92 17.36 -3.35
C GLY A 411 26.41 17.48 -3.43
N ASN A 412 25.76 17.55 -2.27
CA ASN A 412 24.33 17.81 -2.05
C ASN A 412 23.33 16.68 -2.30
N ILE A 413 23.33 15.67 -1.42
CA ILE A 413 22.07 15.12 -0.91
C ILE A 413 22.16 15.06 0.62
N GLN A 414 21.76 16.15 1.26
CA GLN A 414 21.33 16.13 2.66
C GLN A 414 20.06 16.96 2.78
N LYS A 415 19.08 16.37 3.49
CA LYS A 415 17.79 16.91 3.92
C LYS A 415 16.66 16.82 2.89
N ARG A 416 15.80 15.82 3.06
CA ARG A 416 14.53 15.99 3.80
C ARG A 416 13.73 14.68 3.80
N GLU A 417 13.85 13.93 4.88
CA GLU A 417 12.73 13.20 5.47
C GLU A 417 12.65 13.61 6.94
N ALA A 418 11.50 14.18 7.35
CA ALA A 418 10.79 13.92 8.61
C ALA A 418 9.75 15.02 8.92
N GLY A 419 8.52 14.57 9.20
CA GLY A 419 7.39 15.33 9.80
C GLY A 419 6.39 15.84 8.76
N SER A 420 5.07 15.66 8.86
CA SER A 420 4.20 15.28 9.96
C SER A 420 2.85 14.82 9.40
N GLN A 421 2.14 13.98 10.16
CA GLN A 421 0.70 13.75 10.02
C GLN A 421 -0.08 15.07 10.10
N THR A 422 -1.10 15.25 9.25
CA THR A 422 -2.49 15.63 9.58
C THR A 422 -3.31 15.85 8.30
N GLU A 423 -4.45 15.14 8.24
CA GLU A 423 -5.78 15.55 7.75
C GLU A 423 -6.06 15.90 6.27
N ALA A 424 -7.31 15.59 5.93
CA ALA A 424 -7.95 15.59 4.63
C ALA A 424 -8.46 16.98 4.20
N GLY A 425 -8.68 17.14 2.89
CA GLY A 425 -9.62 18.12 2.35
C GLY A 425 -9.10 18.98 1.21
N VAL A 426 -9.93 19.08 0.17
CA VAL A 426 -9.93 20.06 -0.94
C VAL A 426 -9.09 19.69 -2.16
N PHE A 427 -9.76 19.05 -3.12
CA PHE A 427 -9.45 19.10 -4.55
C PHE A 427 -9.72 20.54 -5.02
N ASP A 428 -8.66 21.33 -5.26
CA ASP A 428 -8.77 22.61 -5.98
C ASP A 428 -8.41 22.37 -7.45
N LEU A 429 -9.41 22.53 -8.31
CA LEU A 429 -9.29 22.54 -9.76
C LEU A 429 -8.66 23.87 -10.18
N LYS A 430 -7.38 23.86 -10.56
CA LYS A 430 -6.81 24.90 -11.43
C LYS A 430 -5.98 24.28 -12.53
N ASP A 431 -6.41 24.56 -13.76
CA ASP A 431 -5.71 24.29 -15.01
C ASP A 431 -4.28 24.84 -14.97
N PRO A 432 -3.28 24.14 -15.54
CA PRO A 432 -2.07 24.78 -16.00
C PRO A 432 -2.28 25.29 -17.42
N GLU A 433 -2.17 26.61 -17.57
CA GLU A 433 -2.03 27.31 -18.84
C GLU A 433 -0.90 26.67 -19.67
N VAL A 434 -1.18 26.49 -20.96
CA VAL A 434 -0.26 25.99 -21.97
C VAL A 434 0.71 27.11 -22.33
N ASP A 435 1.97 26.99 -21.89
CA ASP A 435 3.07 27.76 -22.45
C ASP A 435 3.62 26.96 -23.64
N GLU A 436 3.16 27.32 -24.85
CA GLU A 436 3.78 26.89 -26.11
C GLU A 436 5.09 27.65 -26.27
N ASN A 437 6.25 26.98 -26.20
CA ASN A 437 7.39 27.26 -27.08
C ASN A 437 8.50 26.17 -27.00
N GLU A 438 8.80 25.64 -28.19
CA GLU A 438 10.08 25.16 -28.73
C GLU A 438 10.76 23.88 -28.16
N ASP A 439 10.60 22.81 -28.95
CA ASP A 439 11.61 21.86 -29.41
C ASP A 439 12.82 21.57 -28.49
N SER A 440 12.65 20.51 -27.69
CA SER A 440 13.71 19.51 -27.53
C SER A 440 13.07 18.13 -27.40
N ASP A 441 13.39 17.24 -28.34
CA ASP A 441 13.04 15.81 -28.33
C ASP A 441 13.62 15.12 -27.08
N VAL A 442 12.97 15.29 -25.94
CA VAL A 442 13.11 14.44 -24.77
C VAL A 442 11.77 13.78 -24.59
N HIS A 443 11.62 12.56 -25.12
CA HIS A 443 10.47 11.73 -24.77
C HIS A 443 10.38 11.66 -23.23
N PRO A 444 9.29 12.11 -22.60
CA PRO A 444 9.17 12.02 -21.16
C PRO A 444 9.23 10.54 -20.77
N SER A 445 10.22 10.18 -19.96
CA SER A 445 10.38 8.82 -19.45
C SER A 445 9.11 8.37 -18.74
N VAL A 446 8.68 7.13 -18.98
CA VAL A 446 7.46 6.58 -18.39
C VAL A 446 7.73 6.27 -16.93
N HIS A 447 6.98 6.88 -16.02
CA HIS A 447 7.04 6.56 -14.61
C HIS A 447 6.41 5.19 -14.38
N CYS A 448 7.22 4.19 -14.04
CA CYS A 448 6.76 2.82 -13.85
C CYS A 448 7.07 2.31 -12.45
N THR A 449 6.06 1.76 -11.78
CA THR A 449 6.17 1.21 -10.43
C THR A 449 5.65 -0.23 -10.40
N PRO A 450 6.30 -1.16 -9.68
CA PRO A 450 7.57 -1.00 -8.97
C PRO A 450 8.77 -0.95 -9.94
N GLU A 451 9.79 -0.14 -9.61
CA GLU A 451 10.99 0.01 -10.45
C GLU A 451 11.85 -1.27 -10.46
N PRO A 452 12.48 -1.62 -11.60
CA PRO A 452 13.49 -2.68 -11.67
C PRO A 452 14.68 -2.40 -10.75
N GLY A 453 15.37 -3.44 -10.28
CA GLY A 453 16.52 -3.29 -9.39
C GLY A 453 17.47 -4.48 -9.44
N ALA A 454 18.51 -4.49 -8.58
CA ALA A 454 19.56 -5.53 -8.63
C ALA A 454 19.04 -6.98 -8.46
N PHE A 455 17.96 -7.15 -7.69
CA PHE A 455 17.26 -8.41 -7.48
C PHE A 455 16.09 -8.62 -8.43
N LYS A 456 15.72 -7.64 -9.26
CA LYS A 456 14.73 -7.78 -10.35
C LYS A 456 15.27 -7.13 -11.62
N PRO A 457 16.33 -7.69 -12.23
CA PRO A 457 17.02 -7.07 -13.35
C PRO A 457 16.28 -7.25 -14.67
N CYS A 458 16.57 -6.39 -15.64
CA CYS A 458 15.95 -6.42 -16.97
C CYS A 458 16.70 -7.31 -17.96
N SER A 459 18.03 -7.17 -18.03
CA SER A 459 18.85 -7.82 -19.06
C SER A 459 19.27 -9.24 -18.67
N SER A 460 19.87 -9.41 -17.48
CA SER A 460 20.39 -10.70 -17.05
C SER A 460 20.29 -10.91 -15.54
N LEU A 461 20.08 -12.17 -15.15
CA LEU A 461 19.87 -12.56 -13.76
C LEU A 461 21.09 -12.28 -12.90
N ILE A 462 22.31 -12.56 -13.38
CA ILE A 462 23.56 -12.38 -12.63
C ILE A 462 24.19 -10.99 -12.88
N GLY A 463 24.10 -10.45 -14.11
CA GLY A 463 24.62 -9.13 -14.48
C GLY A 463 26.11 -9.08 -14.82
N ASN A 464 26.98 -9.65 -13.97
CA ASN A 464 28.43 -9.48 -14.08
C ASN A 464 29.15 -10.76 -14.56
N TRP A 465 30.03 -10.66 -15.55
CA TRP A 465 30.84 -11.78 -16.07
C TRP A 465 31.74 -12.43 -15.02
N LEU A 466 32.33 -11.67 -14.10
CA LEU A 466 33.12 -12.22 -13.00
C LEU A 466 32.26 -13.10 -12.08
N LEU A 467 31.04 -12.63 -11.76
CA LEU A 467 30.09 -13.41 -10.97
C LEU A 467 29.66 -14.68 -11.73
N ARG A 468 29.39 -14.59 -13.03
CA ARG A 468 29.04 -15.75 -13.86
C ARG A 468 30.12 -16.81 -13.83
N LEU A 469 31.37 -16.43 -14.10
CA LEU A 469 32.51 -17.35 -14.07
C LEU A 469 32.67 -17.98 -12.68
N GLY A 470 32.51 -17.19 -11.62
CA GLY A 470 32.54 -17.67 -10.24
C GLY A 470 31.44 -18.69 -9.94
N VAL A 471 30.18 -18.41 -10.30
CA VAL A 471 29.04 -19.31 -10.05
C VAL A 471 29.19 -20.61 -10.85
N TRP A 472 29.64 -20.55 -12.11
CA TRP A 472 29.91 -21.74 -12.92
C TRP A 472 31.06 -22.58 -12.33
N LEU A 473 32.14 -21.95 -11.89
CA LEU A 473 33.25 -22.62 -11.23
C LEU A 473 32.79 -23.32 -9.94
N ILE A 474 32.00 -22.62 -9.12
CA ILE A 474 31.42 -23.15 -7.89
C ILE A 474 30.53 -24.36 -8.19
N PHE A 475 29.62 -24.24 -9.16
CA PHE A 475 28.74 -25.33 -9.59
C PHE A 475 29.54 -26.58 -10.00
N LEU A 476 30.50 -26.42 -10.93
CA LEU A 476 31.27 -27.56 -11.46
C LEU A 476 32.13 -28.22 -10.38
N LEU A 477 32.81 -27.43 -9.54
CA LEU A 477 33.63 -27.96 -8.45
C LEU A 477 32.79 -28.61 -7.36
N ALA A 478 31.68 -27.98 -6.95
CA ALA A 478 30.80 -28.51 -5.92
C ALA A 478 30.19 -29.84 -6.37
N VAL A 479 29.67 -29.94 -7.59
CA VAL A 479 29.11 -31.19 -8.09
C VAL A 479 30.20 -32.24 -8.30
N GLY A 480 31.29 -31.92 -8.99
CA GLY A 480 32.35 -32.87 -9.31
C GLY A 480 33.05 -33.43 -8.07
N ALA A 481 33.60 -32.56 -7.22
CA ALA A 481 34.39 -32.99 -6.07
C ALA A 481 33.53 -33.69 -5.00
N ASN A 482 32.32 -33.19 -4.71
CA ASN A 482 31.45 -33.86 -3.74
C ASN A 482 30.86 -35.17 -4.29
N SER A 483 30.64 -35.31 -5.60
CA SER A 483 30.24 -36.59 -6.20
C SER A 483 31.32 -37.64 -6.00
N ILE A 484 32.59 -37.30 -6.23
CA ILE A 484 33.72 -38.20 -5.99
C ILE A 484 33.77 -38.60 -4.51
N VAL A 485 33.67 -37.64 -3.58
CA VAL A 485 33.69 -37.93 -2.13
C VAL A 485 32.49 -38.81 -1.73
N ALA A 486 31.30 -38.56 -2.25
CA ALA A 486 30.12 -39.36 -1.96
C ALA A 486 30.26 -40.80 -2.50
N VAL A 487 30.65 -40.95 -3.78
CA VAL A 487 30.83 -42.26 -4.42
C VAL A 487 31.93 -43.06 -3.71
N THR A 488 33.10 -42.46 -3.45
CA THR A 488 34.19 -43.14 -2.73
C THR A 488 33.78 -43.53 -1.31
N THR A 489 32.95 -42.73 -0.64
CA THR A 489 32.49 -43.04 0.72
C THR A 489 31.48 -44.18 0.75
N PHE A 490 30.49 -44.18 -0.15
CA PHE A 490 29.36 -45.13 -0.11
C PHE A 490 29.56 -46.39 -0.97
N CYS A 491 30.39 -46.34 -2.00
CA CYS A 491 30.67 -47.48 -2.89
C CYS A 491 31.95 -48.24 -2.55
N SER A 492 32.77 -47.75 -1.61
CA SER A 492 34.01 -48.45 -1.21
C SER A 492 33.71 -49.78 -0.49
N PRO A 493 34.40 -50.88 -0.85
CA PRO A 493 34.27 -52.17 -0.17
C PRO A 493 34.91 -52.10 1.23
N GLY A 494 34.13 -51.73 2.23
CA GLY A 494 34.58 -51.66 3.62
C GLY A 494 33.49 -51.25 4.60
N HIS A 495 33.72 -51.44 5.90
CA HIS A 495 32.76 -51.03 6.91
C HIS A 495 32.68 -49.49 7.03
N LEU A 496 31.46 -48.95 6.92
CA LEU A 496 31.18 -47.53 7.07
C LEU A 496 31.26 -47.10 8.55
N SER A 497 32.33 -46.39 8.92
CA SER A 497 32.47 -45.80 10.26
C SER A 497 31.63 -44.52 10.40
N ALA A 498 31.28 -44.13 11.64
CA ALA A 498 30.47 -42.93 11.88
C ALA A 498 31.09 -41.64 11.29
N PRO A 499 32.41 -41.38 11.39
CA PRO A 499 33.02 -40.23 10.75
C PRO A 499 32.97 -40.26 9.21
N ARG A 500 33.14 -41.45 8.59
CA ARG A 500 33.01 -41.60 7.14
C ARG A 500 31.58 -41.31 6.68
N LEU A 501 30.58 -41.84 7.41
CA LEU A 501 29.17 -41.54 7.14
C LEU A 501 28.90 -40.03 7.17
N LEU A 502 29.36 -39.32 8.21
CA LEU A 502 29.15 -37.87 8.35
C LEU A 502 29.82 -37.08 7.21
N ILE A 503 31.04 -37.46 6.80
CA ILE A 503 31.72 -36.83 5.67
C ILE A 503 30.98 -37.08 4.35
N GLY A 504 30.49 -38.31 4.13
CA GLY A 504 29.66 -38.64 2.97
C GLY A 504 28.34 -37.85 2.94
N CYS A 505 27.67 -37.69 4.09
CA CYS A 505 26.46 -36.87 4.20
C CYS A 505 26.75 -35.38 3.98
N LEU A 506 27.87 -34.86 4.48
CA LEU A 506 28.30 -33.49 4.22
C LEU A 506 28.56 -33.27 2.72
N ALA A 507 29.16 -34.25 2.04
CA ALA A 507 29.35 -34.19 0.60
C ALA A 507 28.01 -34.15 -0.15
N ILE A 508 27.02 -34.96 0.24
CA ILE A 508 25.68 -34.91 -0.34
C ILE A 508 25.03 -33.54 -0.13
N ALA A 509 25.10 -32.97 1.08
CA ALA A 509 24.55 -31.65 1.37
C ALA A 509 25.18 -30.54 0.51
N ASN A 510 26.51 -30.53 0.38
CA ASN A 510 27.25 -29.62 -0.48
C ASN A 510 26.93 -29.81 -1.97
N LEU A 511 26.71 -31.05 -2.41
CA LEU A 511 26.29 -31.35 -3.78
C LEU A 511 24.93 -30.72 -4.09
N LEU A 512 23.96 -30.80 -3.18
CA LEU A 512 22.63 -30.19 -3.35
C LEU A 512 22.72 -28.66 -3.43
N LEU A 513 23.58 -28.04 -2.61
CA LEU A 513 23.86 -26.59 -2.70
C LEU A 513 24.54 -26.23 -4.04
N GLY A 514 25.43 -27.09 -4.54
CA GLY A 514 26.00 -26.97 -5.88
C GLY A 514 24.94 -27.02 -6.99
N LEU A 515 23.98 -27.96 -6.90
CA LEU A 515 22.87 -28.05 -7.86
C LEU A 515 21.98 -26.80 -7.86
N HIS A 516 21.77 -26.16 -6.70
CA HIS A 516 21.12 -24.85 -6.64
C HIS A 516 21.90 -23.78 -7.43
N SER A 517 23.21 -23.64 -7.20
CA SER A 517 24.05 -22.71 -7.96
C SER A 517 24.02 -23.00 -9.46
N GLY A 518 23.97 -24.29 -9.84
CA GLY A 518 23.78 -24.74 -11.21
C GLY A 518 22.43 -24.32 -11.81
N ALA A 519 21.33 -24.45 -11.06
CA ALA A 519 20.02 -24.01 -11.51
C ALA A 519 19.98 -22.50 -11.79
N VAL A 520 20.56 -21.68 -10.91
CA VAL A 520 20.68 -20.23 -11.10
C VAL A 520 21.56 -19.90 -12.32
N ALA A 521 22.70 -20.57 -12.49
CA ALA A 521 23.60 -20.37 -13.63
C ALA A 521 22.99 -20.76 -14.97
N LEU A 522 22.26 -21.89 -15.01
CA LEU A 522 21.56 -22.35 -16.20
C LEU A 522 20.40 -21.43 -16.56
N THR A 523 19.64 -20.93 -15.57
CA THR A 523 18.58 -19.95 -15.81
C THR A 523 19.16 -18.64 -16.36
N ASP A 524 20.25 -18.11 -15.79
CA ASP A 524 20.93 -16.91 -16.33
C ASP A 524 21.39 -17.12 -17.79
N ALA A 525 21.99 -18.28 -18.09
CA ALA A 525 22.43 -18.62 -19.44
C ALA A 525 21.25 -18.75 -20.43
N ALA A 526 20.14 -19.35 -20.01
CA ALA A 526 18.95 -19.56 -20.84
C ALA A 526 18.13 -18.28 -21.10
N THR A 527 18.36 -17.22 -20.32
CA THR A 527 17.60 -15.96 -20.36
C THR A 527 18.49 -14.74 -20.60
N LEU A 528 19.71 -14.97 -21.09
CA LEU A 528 20.70 -13.94 -21.35
C LEU A 528 20.12 -12.83 -22.25
N GLY A 529 20.15 -11.58 -21.77
CA GLY A 529 19.65 -10.41 -22.50
C GLY A 529 18.13 -10.26 -22.53
N SER A 530 17.37 -11.19 -21.95
CA SER A 530 15.90 -11.20 -21.99
C SER A 530 15.26 -11.61 -20.66
N PHE A 531 15.99 -11.50 -19.55
CA PHE A 531 15.52 -11.99 -18.24
C PHE A 531 14.22 -11.31 -17.80
N GLY A 532 14.03 -10.02 -18.04
CA GLY A 532 12.81 -9.30 -17.67
C GLY A 532 11.53 -9.91 -18.26
N GLN A 533 11.57 -10.50 -19.45
CA GLN A 533 10.38 -11.13 -20.04
C GLN A 533 10.00 -12.45 -19.38
N ARG A 534 10.96 -13.12 -18.72
CA ARG A 534 10.80 -14.47 -18.15
C ARG A 534 10.94 -14.49 -16.62
N GLY A 535 11.35 -13.37 -16.00
CA GLY A 535 11.64 -13.28 -14.57
C GLY A 535 10.45 -13.61 -13.69
N ALA A 536 9.27 -13.07 -14.02
CA ALA A 536 8.03 -13.37 -13.30
C ALA A 536 7.65 -14.86 -13.38
N ALA A 537 7.79 -15.47 -14.57
CA ALA A 537 7.52 -16.89 -14.78
C ALA A 537 8.52 -17.79 -14.02
N TRP A 538 9.79 -17.38 -13.93
CA TRP A 538 10.80 -18.08 -13.13
C TRP A 538 10.49 -18.02 -11.64
N GLU A 539 10.22 -16.84 -11.08
CA GLU A 539 9.88 -16.63 -9.67
C GLU A 539 8.63 -17.41 -9.24
N ALA A 540 7.58 -17.41 -10.07
CA ALA A 540 6.33 -18.12 -9.77
C ALA A 540 6.43 -19.64 -10.01
N GLY A 541 7.35 -20.06 -10.88
CA GLY A 541 7.47 -21.43 -11.40
C GLY A 541 8.02 -22.46 -10.41
N GLY A 542 7.79 -23.74 -10.73
CA GLY A 542 8.26 -24.87 -9.92
C GLY A 542 9.80 -24.99 -9.88
N GLY A 543 10.50 -24.53 -10.92
CA GLY A 543 11.97 -24.54 -10.99
C GLY A 543 12.62 -23.71 -9.88
N CYS A 544 12.11 -22.50 -9.63
CA CYS A 544 12.63 -21.66 -8.57
C CYS A 544 12.33 -22.24 -7.17
N ARG A 545 11.12 -22.78 -6.97
CA ARG A 545 10.76 -23.48 -5.71
C ARG A 545 11.67 -24.67 -5.42
N ALA A 546 12.00 -25.47 -6.43
CA ALA A 546 12.93 -26.60 -6.29
C ALA A 546 14.36 -26.11 -6.01
N ALA A 547 14.85 -25.10 -6.73
CA ALA A 547 16.17 -24.51 -6.50
C ALA A 547 16.30 -23.94 -5.07
N GLY A 548 15.27 -23.27 -4.57
CA GLY A 548 15.23 -22.75 -3.20
C GLY A 548 15.23 -23.85 -2.14
N PHE A 549 14.44 -24.91 -2.35
CA PHE A 549 14.44 -26.08 -1.48
C PHE A 549 15.83 -26.73 -1.39
N LEU A 550 16.50 -26.92 -2.54
CA LEU A 550 17.85 -27.49 -2.59
C LEU A 550 18.87 -26.63 -1.83
N ALA A 551 18.77 -25.30 -1.96
CA ALA A 551 19.65 -24.38 -1.26
C ALA A 551 19.49 -24.48 0.26
N VAL A 552 18.27 -24.29 0.77
CA VAL A 552 18.00 -24.30 2.21
C VAL A 552 18.28 -25.67 2.80
N PHE A 553 17.82 -26.75 2.16
CA PHE A 553 18.09 -28.10 2.64
C PHE A 553 19.59 -28.40 2.68
N GLY A 554 20.33 -28.07 1.61
CA GLY A 554 21.77 -28.29 1.53
C GLY A 554 22.55 -27.51 2.59
N LEU A 555 22.19 -26.24 2.81
CA LEU A 555 22.79 -25.39 3.85
C LEU A 555 22.51 -25.91 5.26
N GLU A 556 21.24 -26.14 5.60
CA GLU A 556 20.84 -26.58 6.95
C GLU A 556 21.36 -27.99 7.26
N ALA A 557 21.26 -28.93 6.30
CA ALA A 557 21.82 -30.26 6.46
C ALA A 557 23.35 -30.22 6.64
N GLY A 558 24.04 -29.35 5.90
CA GLY A 558 25.49 -29.16 6.00
C GLY A 558 25.92 -28.69 7.40
N VAL A 559 25.28 -27.65 7.94
CA VAL A 559 25.59 -27.11 9.28
C VAL A 559 25.27 -28.13 10.38
N LEU A 560 24.13 -28.82 10.30
CA LEU A 560 23.75 -29.85 11.27
C LEU A 560 24.70 -31.06 11.23
N VAL A 561 25.14 -31.49 10.05
CA VAL A 561 26.12 -32.58 9.91
C VAL A 561 27.48 -32.16 10.46
N LEU A 562 27.92 -30.91 10.26
CA LEU A 562 29.13 -30.37 10.89
C LEU A 562 29.01 -30.35 12.42
N ALA A 563 27.84 -29.99 12.96
CA ALA A 563 27.59 -30.02 14.40
C ALA A 563 27.64 -31.45 14.96
N LEU A 564 27.08 -32.43 14.25
CA LEU A 564 27.18 -33.85 14.60
C LEU A 564 28.62 -34.36 14.53
N LEU A 565 29.39 -33.94 13.52
CA LEU A 565 30.81 -34.24 13.41
C LEU A 565 31.58 -33.67 14.60
N SER A 566 31.26 -32.45 15.04
CA SER A 566 31.85 -31.84 16.24
C SER A 566 31.51 -32.60 17.52
N ALA A 567 30.25 -32.98 17.69
CA ALA A 567 29.77 -33.73 18.85
C ALA A 567 30.41 -35.13 18.94
N GLU A 568 30.51 -35.84 17.81
CA GLU A 568 31.13 -37.17 17.73
C GLU A 568 32.60 -37.12 18.19
N ARG A 569 33.36 -36.11 17.74
CA ARG A 569 34.76 -35.90 18.14
C ARG A 569 34.90 -35.53 19.61
N CYS A 570 34.04 -34.65 20.13
CA CYS A 570 34.03 -34.31 21.55
C CYS A 570 33.70 -35.51 22.45
N ALA A 571 32.80 -36.39 22.02
CA ALA A 571 32.44 -37.61 22.76
C ALA A 571 33.57 -38.65 22.74
N PHE A 572 34.32 -38.75 21.64
CA PHE A 572 35.48 -39.65 21.53
C PHE A 572 36.60 -39.27 22.49
N VAL A 573 36.95 -37.98 22.60
CA VAL A 573 38.04 -37.48 23.45
C VAL A 573 37.71 -37.48 24.95
N ARG A 574 36.43 -37.39 25.35
CA ARG A 574 36.02 -37.37 26.77
C ARG A 574 36.15 -38.70 27.52
N ARG A 575 36.35 -39.84 26.84
CA ARG A 575 36.36 -41.18 27.47
C ARG A 575 37.71 -41.92 27.43
N PRO A 576 38.84 -41.36 27.91
CA PRO A 576 40.03 -42.16 28.18
C PRO A 576 39.90 -42.94 29.50
N ALA A 577 39.27 -42.38 30.54
CA ALA A 577 39.22 -42.98 31.89
C ALA A 577 38.43 -44.31 32.00
N GLU A 578 37.49 -44.58 31.10
CA GLU A 578 36.72 -45.84 31.08
C GLU A 578 37.44 -46.98 30.33
N ARG A 579 38.50 -46.69 29.55
CA ARG A 579 39.23 -47.73 28.81
C ARG A 579 40.07 -48.63 29.72
N CYS A 580 40.60 -48.11 30.83
CA CYS A 580 41.47 -48.89 31.71
C CYS A 580 40.68 -49.88 32.60
N VAL A 581 39.41 -49.63 32.88
CA VAL A 581 38.57 -50.49 33.75
C VAL A 581 37.73 -51.49 32.95
N GLN A 582 37.25 -51.13 31.76
CA GLN A 582 36.32 -51.98 30.99
C GLN A 582 37.03 -53.12 30.22
N GLN A 583 38.34 -53.03 29.98
CA GLN A 583 39.07 -54.01 29.17
C GLN A 583 39.24 -55.37 29.87
N THR A 584 39.00 -55.44 31.18
CA THR A 584 39.19 -56.66 31.99
C THR A 584 37.90 -57.44 32.29
N LEU A 585 36.69 -56.88 32.09
CA LEU A 585 35.46 -57.53 32.57
C LEU A 585 34.36 -57.84 31.54
N LEU A 586 34.40 -57.35 30.30
CA LEU A 586 33.35 -57.66 29.31
C LEU A 586 33.90 -58.04 27.94
N ARG A 587 34.33 -59.30 27.82
CA ARG A 587 34.15 -60.09 26.58
C ARG A 587 32.64 -60.28 26.37
N GLY A 588 31.98 -59.28 25.79
CA GLY A 588 30.56 -59.32 25.47
C GLY A 588 30.23 -58.42 24.28
N ALA A 589 29.82 -59.02 23.17
CA ALA A 589 29.67 -58.42 21.84
C ALA A 589 28.50 -57.42 21.66
N ALA A 590 28.07 -56.68 22.70
CA ALA A 590 26.84 -55.89 22.66
C ALA A 590 27.02 -54.36 22.45
N GLY A 591 28.23 -53.79 22.59
CA GLY A 591 28.43 -52.33 22.59
C GLY A 591 28.72 -51.65 21.23
N LYS A 592 29.09 -52.41 20.18
CA LYS A 592 29.44 -51.89 18.85
C LYS A 592 28.25 -51.59 17.92
N PRO A 593 27.13 -52.36 17.91
CA PRO A 593 25.98 -52.05 17.04
C PRO A 593 25.14 -50.86 17.52
N ALA A 594 25.01 -50.65 18.84
CA ALA A 594 24.23 -49.54 19.42
C ALA A 594 24.81 -48.15 19.05
N ARG A 595 26.14 -47.99 19.04
CA ARG A 595 26.81 -46.74 18.66
C ARG A 595 26.67 -46.41 17.17
N ARG A 596 26.52 -47.44 16.31
CA ARG A 596 26.31 -47.30 14.86
C ARG A 596 24.87 -46.94 14.52
N ALA A 597 23.91 -47.56 15.21
CA ALA A 597 22.51 -47.18 15.13
C ALA A 597 22.32 -45.71 15.55
N GLY A 598 22.97 -45.28 16.65
CA GLY A 598 22.89 -43.90 17.12
C GLY A 598 23.36 -42.84 16.12
N ALA A 599 24.47 -43.05 15.42
CA ALA A 599 24.97 -42.08 14.43
C ALA A 599 24.05 -41.97 13.20
N ARG A 600 23.51 -43.10 12.71
CA ARG A 600 22.55 -43.10 11.59
C ARG A 600 21.24 -42.41 11.96
N VAL A 601 20.74 -42.66 13.17
CA VAL A 601 19.54 -42.00 13.70
C VAL A 601 19.79 -40.50 13.85
N ALA A 602 20.94 -40.07 14.38
CA ALA A 602 21.26 -38.65 14.51
C ALA A 602 21.31 -37.93 13.15
N VAL A 603 21.93 -38.55 12.13
CA VAL A 603 21.93 -38.02 10.76
C VAL A 603 20.52 -37.96 10.18
N ALA A 604 19.69 -38.98 10.40
CA ALA A 604 18.31 -38.99 9.92
C ALA A 604 17.48 -37.87 10.58
N VAL A 605 17.66 -37.62 11.88
CA VAL A 605 17.01 -36.51 12.58
C VAL A 605 17.48 -35.16 12.04
N ALA A 606 18.79 -34.98 11.84
CA ALA A 606 19.34 -33.75 11.25
C ALA A 606 18.78 -33.49 9.85
N ALA A 607 18.71 -34.52 9.00
CA ALA A 607 18.10 -34.42 7.67
C ALA A 607 16.60 -34.09 7.75
N ALA A 608 15.87 -34.66 8.71
CA ALA A 608 14.45 -34.35 8.91
C ALA A 608 14.25 -32.89 9.33
N VAL A 609 15.07 -32.36 10.24
CA VAL A 609 15.02 -30.95 10.66
C VAL A 609 15.32 -30.02 9.46
N ALA A 610 16.35 -30.33 8.67
CA ALA A 610 16.66 -29.58 7.46
C ALA A 610 15.52 -29.63 6.43
N ALA A 611 14.85 -30.78 6.27
CA ALA A 611 13.70 -30.91 5.38
C ALA A 611 12.48 -30.11 5.85
N VAL A 612 12.23 -30.07 7.16
CA VAL A 612 11.18 -29.23 7.74
C VAL A 612 11.50 -27.75 7.47
N ALA A 613 12.72 -27.31 7.74
CA ALA A 613 13.15 -25.95 7.44
C ALA A 613 12.95 -25.62 5.95
N ALA A 614 13.45 -26.45 5.04
CA ALA A 614 13.35 -26.22 3.60
C ALA A 614 11.91 -26.31 3.02
N SER A 615 10.97 -26.97 3.70
CA SER A 615 9.58 -27.11 3.25
C SER A 615 8.66 -25.98 3.71
N LEU A 616 9.01 -25.24 4.78
CA LEU A 616 8.21 -24.11 5.28
C LEU A 616 7.92 -23.03 4.19
N PRO A 617 8.89 -22.61 3.35
CA PRO A 617 8.62 -21.65 2.27
C PRO A 617 7.72 -22.18 1.14
N LEU A 618 7.60 -23.49 0.99
CA LEU A 618 6.66 -24.10 0.03
C LEU A 618 5.21 -24.03 0.53
N LEU A 619 5.01 -23.94 1.84
CA LEU A 619 3.71 -23.82 2.50
C LEU A 619 3.27 -22.36 2.70
N GLY A 620 3.98 -21.40 2.10
CA GLY A 620 3.65 -19.96 2.17
C GLY A 620 4.39 -19.17 3.25
N VAL A 621 5.31 -19.78 4.00
CA VAL A 621 6.12 -19.08 5.02
C VAL A 621 7.44 -18.59 4.40
N GLY A 622 7.46 -17.36 3.89
CA GLY A 622 8.69 -16.73 3.37
C GLY A 622 9.04 -16.98 1.90
N GLY A 623 8.22 -17.77 1.19
CA GLY A 623 8.14 -17.91 -0.28
C GLY A 623 9.43 -17.80 -1.10
N TYR A 624 9.89 -18.92 -1.68
CA TYR A 624 11.05 -18.93 -2.58
C TYR A 624 10.90 -18.01 -3.82
N GLY A 625 9.68 -17.63 -4.21
CA GLY A 625 9.42 -16.72 -5.34
C GLY A 625 9.59 -15.22 -5.05
N ALA A 626 10.09 -14.83 -3.87
CA ALA A 626 10.28 -13.42 -3.54
C ALA A 626 11.46 -12.76 -4.29
N SER A 627 12.40 -13.57 -4.77
CA SER A 627 13.60 -13.15 -5.49
C SER A 627 13.93 -14.19 -6.57
N PRO A 628 14.51 -13.80 -7.72
CA PRO A 628 14.86 -14.74 -8.76
C PRO A 628 16.08 -15.60 -8.40
N LEU A 629 16.76 -15.31 -7.29
CA LEU A 629 17.76 -16.20 -6.69
C LEU A 629 17.14 -17.38 -5.94
N CYS A 630 15.81 -17.40 -5.76
CA CYS A 630 15.09 -18.48 -5.11
C CYS A 630 15.47 -18.70 -3.64
N LEU A 631 16.06 -17.70 -3.01
CA LEU A 631 16.39 -17.70 -1.59
C LEU A 631 15.32 -16.91 -0.83
N PRO A 632 14.99 -17.32 0.41
CA PRO A 632 14.06 -16.56 1.24
C PRO A 632 14.67 -15.18 1.53
N PHE A 633 14.01 -14.12 1.07
CA PHE A 633 14.53 -12.75 1.11
C PHE A 633 13.81 -11.93 2.20
N PRO A 634 14.54 -11.15 3.02
CA PRO A 634 13.94 -10.35 4.10
C PRO A 634 13.23 -9.07 3.64
N GLY A 635 13.29 -8.72 2.35
CA GLY A 635 12.85 -7.41 1.81
C GLY A 635 11.35 -7.21 1.59
N GLY A 636 10.48 -7.74 2.45
CA GLY A 636 9.03 -7.53 2.37
C GLY A 636 8.48 -6.86 3.63
N ARG A 637 7.38 -6.08 3.51
CA ARG A 637 6.65 -5.51 4.66
C ARG A 637 5.95 -6.57 5.53
N ALA A 638 5.87 -7.82 5.06
CA ALA A 638 5.28 -8.90 5.82
C ALA A 638 6.23 -9.38 6.93
N ALA A 639 5.71 -9.58 8.14
CA ALA A 639 6.50 -10.03 9.28
C ALA A 639 6.98 -11.50 9.15
N THR A 640 6.26 -12.34 8.38
CA THR A 640 6.49 -13.79 8.33
C THR A 640 7.76 -14.20 7.55
N PRO A 641 8.12 -13.64 6.37
CA PRO A 641 9.38 -13.97 5.68
C PRO A 641 10.62 -13.50 6.44
N LEU A 642 10.52 -12.32 7.08
CA LEU A 642 11.59 -11.76 7.89
C LEU A 642 11.84 -12.63 9.13
N ALA A 643 10.79 -13.05 9.84
CA ALA A 643 10.92 -13.93 11.01
C ALA A 643 11.53 -15.29 10.66
N TYR A 644 11.15 -15.88 9.51
CA TYR A 644 11.70 -17.14 9.05
C TYR A 644 13.20 -17.05 8.74
N THR A 645 13.61 -16.07 7.93
CA THR A 645 15.03 -15.85 7.58
C THR A 645 15.88 -15.55 8.82
N ALA A 646 15.37 -14.73 9.75
CA ALA A 646 16.03 -14.44 11.02
C ALA A 646 16.21 -15.71 11.88
N SER A 647 15.20 -16.58 11.92
CA SER A 647 15.25 -17.82 12.71
C SER A 647 16.30 -18.79 12.20
N LEU A 648 16.42 -18.96 10.88
CA LEU A 648 17.46 -19.78 10.26
C LEU A 648 18.86 -19.25 10.57
N VAL A 649 19.06 -17.94 10.41
CA VAL A 649 20.37 -17.32 10.65
C VAL A 649 20.77 -17.41 12.12
N LEU A 650 19.81 -17.24 13.04
CA LEU A 650 20.03 -17.40 14.48
C LEU A 650 20.41 -18.85 14.82
N LEU A 651 19.66 -19.83 14.30
CA LEU A 651 19.95 -21.25 14.52
C LEU A 651 21.36 -21.62 14.06
N ASN A 652 21.72 -21.24 12.83
CA ASN A 652 23.05 -21.49 12.27
C ASN A 652 24.15 -20.82 13.08
N SER A 653 23.95 -19.57 13.50
CA SER A 653 24.91 -18.83 14.33
C SER A 653 25.13 -19.51 15.69
N LEU A 654 24.05 -20.00 16.34
CA LEU A 654 24.13 -20.73 17.59
C LEU A 654 24.87 -22.07 17.43
N LEU A 655 24.63 -22.79 16.33
CA LEU A 655 25.35 -24.03 16.02
C LEU A 655 26.85 -23.78 15.79
N PHE A 656 27.22 -22.75 15.02
CA PHE A 656 28.62 -22.37 14.84
C PHE A 656 29.30 -21.94 16.14
N LEU A 657 28.60 -21.21 17.01
CA LEU A 657 29.10 -20.85 18.33
C LEU A 657 29.33 -22.10 19.19
N ALA A 658 28.37 -23.02 19.24
CA ALA A 658 28.49 -24.28 19.99
C ALA A 658 29.64 -25.15 19.47
N MET A 659 29.81 -25.26 18.15
CA MET A 659 30.91 -25.98 17.53
C MET A 659 32.27 -25.37 17.89
N THR A 660 32.39 -24.04 17.79
CA THR A 660 33.61 -23.30 18.13
C THR A 660 33.99 -23.51 19.60
N VAL A 661 33.05 -23.30 20.53
CA VAL A 661 33.28 -23.53 21.97
C VAL A 661 33.68 -24.99 22.26
N GLY A 662 33.05 -25.95 21.58
CA GLY A 662 33.37 -27.38 21.69
C GLY A 662 34.83 -27.67 21.29
N TYR A 663 35.27 -27.17 20.14
CA TYR A 663 36.63 -27.37 19.65
C TYR A 663 37.69 -26.61 20.44
N THR A 664 37.41 -25.39 20.90
CA THR A 664 38.32 -24.66 21.80
C THR A 664 38.56 -25.47 23.08
N ARG A 665 37.50 -26.03 23.69
CA ARG A 665 37.63 -26.90 24.87
C ARG A 665 38.43 -28.16 24.58
N LEU A 666 38.26 -28.75 23.41
CA LEU A 666 38.98 -29.95 22.99
C LEU A 666 40.48 -29.66 22.79
N TYR A 667 40.82 -28.54 22.16
CA TYR A 667 42.20 -28.11 21.94
C TYR A 667 42.92 -27.73 23.25
N CYS A 668 42.24 -27.02 24.15
CA CYS A 668 42.78 -26.71 25.49
C CYS A 668 43.07 -27.97 26.32
N ARG A 669 42.28 -29.04 26.16
CA ARG A 669 42.52 -30.33 26.82
C ARG A 669 43.65 -31.10 26.17
N ALA A 670 43.70 -31.15 24.84
CA ALA A 670 44.76 -31.84 24.10
C ALA A 670 46.16 -31.23 24.34
N ARG A 671 46.25 -29.97 24.76
CA ARG A 671 47.53 -29.33 25.19
C ARG A 671 47.97 -29.73 26.61
N ARG A 672 47.07 -30.29 27.42
CA ARG A 672 47.35 -30.73 28.81
C ARG A 672 47.76 -32.19 28.92
N GLU A 673 47.39 -33.02 27.95
CA GLU A 673 47.75 -34.44 27.86
C GLU A 673 48.59 -34.62 26.60
N ASP A 674 49.87 -35.00 26.72
CA ASP A 674 50.75 -35.28 25.57
C ASP A 674 50.23 -36.50 24.79
N LEU A 675 49.29 -36.26 23.87
CA LEU A 675 48.70 -37.26 22.99
C LEU A 675 49.68 -37.61 21.86
N SER A 676 50.55 -38.58 22.14
CA SER A 676 51.52 -39.16 21.21
C SER A 676 50.90 -40.15 20.21
N ASP A 677 49.74 -39.84 19.62
CA ASP A 677 49.15 -40.63 18.54
C ASP A 677 48.89 -39.75 17.29
N THR A 678 49.84 -39.81 16.35
CA THR A 678 49.98 -38.87 15.21
C THR A 678 48.78 -38.88 14.26
N GLN A 679 48.05 -40.00 14.17
CA GLN A 679 46.90 -40.18 13.27
C GLN A 679 45.62 -39.51 13.81
N GLU A 680 45.35 -39.58 15.11
CA GLU A 680 44.12 -39.03 15.72
C GLU A 680 44.17 -37.49 15.79
N SER A 681 45.34 -36.93 16.07
CA SER A 681 45.63 -35.49 16.02
C SER A 681 45.37 -34.91 14.61
N ALA A 682 45.73 -35.63 13.55
CA ALA A 682 45.50 -35.20 12.17
C ALA A 682 44.00 -35.12 11.83
N THR A 683 43.20 -36.13 12.18
CA THR A 683 41.75 -36.12 11.91
C THR A 683 40.99 -35.06 12.70
N THR A 684 41.43 -34.77 13.92
CA THR A 684 40.86 -33.70 14.76
C THR A 684 41.17 -32.32 14.19
N ARG A 685 42.40 -32.11 13.71
CA ARG A 685 42.83 -30.87 13.05
C ARG A 685 42.07 -30.64 11.74
N HIS A 686 41.83 -31.69 10.97
CA HIS A 686 41.04 -31.62 9.75
C HIS A 686 39.60 -31.13 10.01
N ALA A 687 38.91 -31.72 11.00
CA ALA A 687 37.55 -31.30 11.34
C ALA A 687 37.49 -29.86 11.90
N ALA A 688 38.52 -29.42 12.61
CA ALA A 688 38.65 -28.03 13.05
C ALA A 688 38.78 -27.05 11.86
N TRP A 689 39.58 -27.39 10.84
CA TRP A 689 39.71 -26.58 9.63
C TRP A 689 38.41 -26.48 8.84
N LEU A 690 37.65 -27.57 8.73
CA LEU A 690 36.31 -27.55 8.12
C LEU A 690 35.40 -26.57 8.87
N ILE A 691 35.26 -26.69 10.20
CA ILE A 691 34.39 -25.82 10.99
C ILE A 691 34.81 -24.34 10.86
N PHE A 692 36.11 -24.07 10.98
CA PHE A 692 36.63 -22.70 10.89
C PHE A 692 36.36 -22.08 9.51
N ALA A 693 36.63 -22.80 8.42
CA ALA A 693 36.40 -22.32 7.06
C ALA A 693 34.91 -22.05 6.80
N ASN A 694 34.02 -22.97 7.20
CA ASN A 694 32.57 -22.80 7.00
C ASN A 694 32.04 -21.63 7.86
N CYS A 695 32.49 -21.50 9.11
CA CYS A 695 32.10 -20.40 9.99
C CYS A 695 32.54 -19.03 9.42
N LEU A 696 33.79 -18.92 8.96
CA LEU A 696 34.34 -17.68 8.42
C LEU A 696 33.58 -17.22 7.17
N LEU A 697 33.23 -18.15 6.29
CA LEU A 697 32.49 -17.86 5.06
C LEU A 697 31.00 -17.56 5.30
N TYR A 698 30.45 -18.03 6.43
CA TYR A 698 29.08 -17.73 6.84
C TYR A 698 28.94 -16.33 7.48
N CYS A 699 30.00 -15.78 8.07
CA CYS A 699 29.97 -14.47 8.74
C CYS A 699 29.39 -13.33 7.88
N PRO A 700 29.80 -13.13 6.61
CA PRO A 700 29.22 -12.08 5.75
C PRO A 700 27.73 -12.29 5.46
N VAL A 701 27.30 -13.54 5.29
CA VAL A 701 25.88 -13.89 5.05
C VAL A 701 25.04 -13.53 6.29
N ALA A 702 25.49 -13.98 7.47
CA ALA A 702 24.82 -13.69 8.73
C ALA A 702 24.73 -12.18 9.00
N PHE A 703 25.81 -11.44 8.74
CA PHE A 703 25.86 -9.99 8.91
C PHE A 703 24.81 -9.27 8.05
N VAL A 704 24.72 -9.59 6.75
CA VAL A 704 23.74 -8.98 5.84
C VAL A 704 22.31 -9.29 6.28
N SER A 705 22.03 -10.52 6.70
CA SER A 705 20.71 -10.91 7.19
C SER A 705 20.33 -10.20 8.49
N PHE A 706 21.23 -10.11 9.47
CA PHE A 706 20.97 -9.41 10.73
C PHE A 706 20.80 -7.90 10.55
N ALA A 707 21.58 -7.27 9.66
CA ALA A 707 21.43 -5.87 9.35
C ALA A 707 20.04 -5.56 8.78
N SER A 708 19.53 -6.42 7.90
CA SER A 708 18.17 -6.32 7.36
C SER A 708 17.09 -6.49 8.44
N VAL A 709 17.30 -7.34 9.45
CA VAL A 709 16.36 -7.57 10.55
C VAL A 709 16.33 -6.39 11.53
N LEU A 710 17.49 -5.79 11.82
CA LEU A 710 17.62 -4.68 12.78
C LEU A 710 17.20 -3.32 12.20
N GLY A 711 16.82 -3.25 10.92
CA GLY A 711 16.48 -1.99 10.26
C GLY A 711 17.65 -1.00 10.20
N LEU A 712 18.88 -1.47 10.44
CA LEU A 712 20.08 -0.69 10.23
C LEU A 712 20.17 -0.47 8.72
N GLY A 713 19.98 0.77 8.24
CA GLY A 713 19.92 1.11 6.82
C GLY A 713 20.96 0.34 6.00
N ALA A 714 20.56 -0.16 4.82
CA ALA A 714 21.29 -1.19 4.05
C ALA A 714 22.81 -0.96 4.08
N PRO A 715 23.59 -1.72 4.88
CA PRO A 715 25.01 -1.42 5.09
C PRO A 715 25.87 -1.73 3.85
N ALA A 716 25.28 -2.37 2.84
CA ALA A 716 25.91 -2.73 1.58
C ALA A 716 24.93 -2.52 0.42
N SER A 717 25.45 -2.16 -0.76
CA SER A 717 24.62 -1.98 -1.97
C SER A 717 23.90 -3.31 -2.33
N PRO A 718 22.70 -3.26 -2.95
CA PRO A 718 21.99 -4.48 -3.38
C PRO A 718 22.84 -5.42 -4.26
N GLN A 719 23.77 -4.87 -5.05
CA GLN A 719 24.73 -5.63 -5.84
C GLN A 719 25.75 -6.39 -4.96
N ALA A 720 26.20 -5.80 -3.86
CA ALA A 720 27.10 -6.47 -2.92
C ALA A 720 26.40 -7.64 -2.21
N VAL A 721 25.14 -7.47 -1.80
CA VAL A 721 24.34 -8.56 -1.21
C VAL A 721 24.15 -9.70 -2.21
N LYS A 722 23.81 -9.37 -3.46
CA LYS A 722 23.72 -10.34 -4.57
C LYS A 722 25.04 -11.11 -4.76
N SER A 723 26.18 -10.43 -4.70
CA SER A 723 27.51 -11.06 -4.81
C SER A 723 27.80 -12.01 -3.65
N VAL A 724 27.44 -11.63 -2.41
CA VAL A 724 27.60 -12.48 -1.21
C VAL A 724 26.76 -13.75 -1.34
N LEU A 725 25.50 -13.64 -1.77
CA LEU A 725 24.60 -14.78 -1.92
C LEU A 725 25.01 -15.72 -3.07
N LEU A 726 25.55 -15.18 -4.17
CA LEU A 726 25.95 -15.98 -5.33
C LEU A 726 27.33 -16.64 -5.19
N LEU A 727 28.29 -15.99 -4.52
CA LEU A 727 29.66 -16.49 -4.41
C LEU A 727 30.00 -17.02 -3.02
N LEU A 728 29.79 -16.23 -1.96
CA LEU A 728 30.27 -16.59 -0.62
C LEU A 728 29.42 -17.68 0.02
N LEU A 729 28.10 -17.63 -0.14
CA LEU A 729 27.18 -18.61 0.43
C LEU A 729 27.46 -20.06 -0.06
N PRO A 730 27.63 -20.34 -1.37
CA PRO A 730 27.93 -21.69 -1.84
C PRO A 730 29.42 -22.06 -1.80
N LEU A 731 30.35 -21.13 -1.56
CA LEU A 731 31.79 -21.40 -1.55
C LEU A 731 32.24 -22.56 -0.65
N PRO A 732 31.66 -22.77 0.57
CA PRO A 732 32.03 -23.91 1.40
C PRO A 732 31.80 -25.27 0.71
N ALA A 733 30.82 -25.37 -0.19
CA ALA A 733 30.57 -26.60 -0.95
C ALA A 733 31.76 -26.99 -1.82
N CYS A 734 32.56 -26.04 -2.30
CA CYS A 734 33.76 -26.28 -3.09
C CYS A 734 34.99 -26.55 -2.23
N LEU A 735 35.13 -25.82 -1.11
CA LEU A 735 36.30 -25.90 -0.25
C LEU A 735 36.32 -27.16 0.62
N ASN A 736 35.16 -27.65 1.06
CA ASN A 736 35.05 -28.81 1.94
C ASN A 736 35.71 -30.08 1.37
N PRO A 737 35.47 -30.48 0.09
CA PRO A 737 36.19 -31.58 -0.54
C PRO A 737 37.70 -31.37 -0.66
N LEU A 738 38.14 -30.14 -0.96
CA LEU A 738 39.57 -29.81 -1.09
C LEU A 738 40.28 -29.92 0.26
N LEU A 739 39.66 -29.41 1.33
CA LEU A 739 40.14 -29.56 2.70
C LEU A 739 40.18 -31.04 3.12
N TYR A 740 39.25 -31.86 2.63
CA TYR A 740 39.27 -33.31 2.82
C TYR A 740 40.46 -33.97 2.12
N ALA A 741 40.67 -33.67 0.83
CA ALA A 741 41.78 -34.23 0.06
C ALA A 741 43.17 -33.82 0.61
N LEU A 742 43.34 -32.57 1.05
CA LEU A 742 44.63 -32.04 1.51
C LEU A 742 45.05 -32.51 2.91
N PHE A 743 44.10 -32.65 3.83
CA PHE A 743 44.40 -32.86 5.25
C PHE A 743 44.00 -34.23 5.79
N HIS A 744 43.38 -35.10 4.99
CA HIS A 744 43.03 -36.45 5.43
C HIS A 744 44.12 -37.49 5.07
N PRO A 745 44.81 -38.11 6.05
CA PRO A 745 45.96 -38.98 5.79
C PRO A 745 45.65 -40.27 5.02
N ARG A 746 44.36 -40.67 4.89
CA ARG A 746 43.96 -41.87 4.13
C ARG A 746 43.59 -41.60 2.66
N PHE A 747 43.42 -40.35 2.23
CA PHE A 747 43.00 -40.08 0.85
C PHE A 747 44.03 -40.56 -0.18
N LYS A 748 45.33 -40.54 0.15
CA LYS A 748 46.40 -41.13 -0.68
C LYS A 748 46.39 -42.67 -0.77
N HIS A 749 45.59 -43.35 0.04
CA HIS A 749 45.49 -44.82 0.06
C HIS A 749 44.11 -45.35 -0.38
N ASP A 750 43.09 -44.49 -0.42
CA ASP A 750 41.71 -44.84 -0.80
C ASP A 750 41.38 -44.46 -2.27
N VAL A 751 42.28 -43.76 -2.97
CA VAL A 751 42.29 -43.51 -4.44
C VAL A 751 43.32 -44.43 -5.08
#